data_AF-A0A955PKJ6-F1
#
_entry.id   AF-A0A955PKJ6-F1
#
_cell.length_a   1.000
_cell.length_b   1.000
_cell.length_c   1.000
_cell.angle_alpha   90.00
_cell.angle_beta   90.00
_cell.angle_gamma   90.00
#
_symmetry.space_group_name_H-M   'P 1'
#
loop_
_entity.id
_entity.type
_entity.pdbx_description
1 polymer ?
#
loop_
_entity_poly.entity_id
_entity_poly.type
_entity_poly.pdbx_seq_one_letter_code
_entity_poly.pdbx_strand_id
1 'polypeptide(L)'
;MWNPRITRILAGMFFFFVPASPILADDSPLAYKQVIDLSIPKELKGPGTREGYFYTPGPITVFAYEPPCTVVIRDPAAPDPPIRSGSVDVGSRYYETTVPAGFYYISVTADAGVLVGVDSTHKCNGFYHYISTGGAYENSPLESKFYLRGTNGCDDLMYIFAPQGSSSGTTCCDTICLEACGETFNLTDSDDYHAWSPGDLTGVLNPVTGNPVQVLARDDLGYFVPPYNAETSSYSYFRTYVGQDEYLNIHSFADDMSYQIVTMQTIPPTSITSGTLQDGETFTYTGSGIFTSRVLRIRTDKGEASVSVIGGVNAADNTNYMSYVLDQTGNMQGTDFITRSHTGGFIYVTGLQNDTTVEVRDAATDALQSVNHIGEAQLINANPGNGTWRIRADKEVTVAVGKGTGGTFIPLTQNTSGTTPFPPVIAGVWWSPYYPRTSDSSIVVHFLTDELCNGRVRYKVGSAPWAETSAGSLGTEHQRSIPIGGLTEETIVRFQAKATDQSGMITVDDNDGNDYVVTVRKDAPDLEVSISSVFTESGSRTIRYAVHNAGAGDANDVFLNIGLEGLQPFTDGVESNYSQVSSNRITASLPVPDVSVNSTEYVDLDLKPYLSHTGTPNYRTLSCESVAEDDFGHLYTQNQPSAIEDFDDAQIEFEMASTRYVVLANLTRFFSVNSAASAASQRMPCEMAYFACQREAALAYMSTGDVHQIRSYIQSRFNGKVNEGWRDAGYLLLVGCSSVIPAFGWTLDCAFTDEFQLWMSDNTYANLDNDDHYSPELIIGRITGNHPDTYSALFERALTPNFFDKALTVSGTGDGEVSFSGNAR
;
A
#
# COMPACT_ATOMS: atom_id res chain seq x y z
N MET A 1 -6.50 -52.56 46.23
CA MET A 1 -6.37 -53.92 45.67
C MET A 1 -6.08 -53.79 44.18
N TRP A 2 -5.27 -54.69 43.59
CA TRP A 2 -5.18 -55.12 42.16
C TRP A 2 -5.78 -54.21 41.03
N ASN A 3 -5.18 -53.98 39.86
CA ASN A 3 -3.83 -54.15 39.28
C ASN A 3 -3.78 -53.38 37.91
N PRO A 4 -2.62 -52.97 37.31
CA PRO A 4 -2.60 -52.03 36.17
C PRO A 4 -2.29 -52.63 34.77
N ARG A 5 -2.18 -51.75 33.74
CA ARG A 5 -1.89 -51.97 32.27
C ARG A 5 -3.16 -52.25 31.42
N ILE A 6 -3.31 -51.93 30.13
CA ILE A 6 -2.44 -51.42 29.00
C ILE A 6 -3.40 -50.85 27.89
N THR A 7 -3.16 -49.93 26.91
CA THR A 7 -2.23 -48.78 26.64
C THR A 7 -2.64 -48.01 25.36
N ARG A 8 -2.29 -46.70 25.25
CA ARG A 8 -2.07 -45.85 24.03
C ARG A 8 -3.27 -45.27 23.23
N ILE A 9 -2.96 -44.16 22.52
CA ILE A 9 -3.71 -43.41 21.47
C ILE A 9 -4.86 -42.54 22.04
N LEU A 10 -5.09 -41.25 21.70
CA LEU A 10 -4.46 -40.27 20.78
C LEU A 10 -4.24 -38.90 21.48
N ALA A 11 -3.67 -37.91 20.79
CA ALA A 11 -3.49 -36.52 21.26
C ALA A 11 -4.57 -35.57 20.68
N GLY A 12 -4.70 -34.36 21.23
CA GLY A 12 -5.63 -33.34 20.70
C GLY A 12 -5.98 -32.19 21.64
N MET A 13 -4.99 -31.51 22.24
CA MET A 13 -5.24 -30.30 23.03
C MET A 13 -5.01 -29.06 22.15
N PHE A 14 -6.03 -28.20 22.03
CA PHE A 14 -5.99 -27.02 21.18
C PHE A 14 -4.98 -25.98 21.69
N PHE A 15 -4.09 -25.54 20.81
CA PHE A 15 -3.41 -24.25 20.91
C PHE A 15 -3.96 -23.31 19.84
N PHE A 16 -4.11 -22.03 20.17
CA PHE A 16 -4.41 -21.00 19.19
C PHE A 16 -3.19 -20.80 18.27
N PHE A 17 -3.32 -21.18 17.01
CA PHE A 17 -2.42 -20.70 15.96
C PHE A 17 -2.90 -19.32 15.50
N VAL A 18 -2.18 -18.28 15.89
CA VAL A 18 -1.99 -17.14 15.00
C VAL A 18 -1.06 -17.63 13.88
N PRO A 19 -1.36 -17.39 12.59
CA PRO A 19 -0.43 -17.73 11.52
C PRO A 19 0.79 -16.80 11.62
N ALA A 20 1.89 -17.32 12.18
CA ALA A 20 3.19 -16.69 11.99
C ALA A 20 3.55 -16.79 10.50
N SER A 21 3.94 -15.67 9.90
CA SER A 21 4.49 -15.63 8.55
C SER A 21 5.68 -16.61 8.44
N PRO A 22 5.90 -17.24 7.28
CA PRO A 22 7.02 -18.16 7.10
C PRO A 22 8.34 -17.40 7.19
N ILE A 23 8.98 -17.43 8.36
CA ILE A 23 10.35 -16.94 8.55
C ILE A 23 11.25 -17.78 7.64
N LEU A 24 11.96 -17.10 6.73
CA LEU A 24 12.95 -17.72 5.85
C LEU A 24 14.17 -18.14 6.68
N ALA A 25 14.10 -19.36 7.23
CA ALA A 25 15.13 -19.98 8.07
C ALA A 25 15.96 -21.02 7.30
N ASP A 26 16.19 -20.76 6.02
CA ASP A 26 16.99 -21.57 5.10
C ASP A 26 17.92 -20.60 4.37
N ASP A 27 19.25 -20.76 4.52
CA ASP A 27 20.29 -19.85 3.99
C ASP A 27 20.41 -19.88 2.45
N SER A 28 19.44 -20.49 1.77
CA SER A 28 19.34 -20.54 0.32
C SER A 28 19.12 -19.13 -0.28
N PRO A 29 19.96 -18.66 -1.23
CA PRO A 29 19.72 -17.39 -1.90
C PRO A 29 18.41 -17.42 -2.68
N LEU A 30 17.80 -16.24 -2.88
CA LEU A 30 16.53 -16.10 -3.61
C LEU A 30 16.57 -16.82 -4.97
N ALA A 31 15.43 -17.36 -5.42
CA ALA A 31 15.40 -18.06 -6.69
C ALA A 31 15.79 -17.13 -7.86
N TYR A 32 16.49 -17.66 -8.86
CA TYR A 32 16.88 -16.88 -10.04
C TYR A 32 15.63 -16.27 -10.72
N LYS A 33 15.67 -14.96 -10.98
CA LYS A 33 14.55 -14.12 -11.46
C LYS A 33 13.38 -13.93 -10.48
N GLN A 34 13.52 -14.31 -9.21
CA GLN A 34 12.57 -13.90 -8.17
C GLN A 34 12.75 -12.41 -7.88
N VAL A 35 11.69 -11.63 -8.13
CA VAL A 35 11.58 -10.24 -7.67
C VAL A 35 10.94 -10.25 -6.28
N ILE A 36 11.47 -9.43 -5.38
CA ILE A 36 10.88 -9.11 -4.07
C ILE A 36 10.71 -7.60 -4.00
N ASP A 37 9.56 -7.17 -3.48
CA ASP A 37 9.29 -5.77 -3.19
C ASP A 37 9.80 -5.42 -1.80
N LEU A 38 10.71 -4.44 -1.70
CA LEU A 38 11.23 -3.92 -0.42
C LEU A 38 10.66 -2.52 -0.09
N SER A 39 9.64 -2.05 -0.82
CA SER A 39 9.13 -0.69 -0.67
C SER A 39 8.70 -0.38 0.75
N ILE A 40 9.14 0.79 1.21
CA ILE A 40 8.71 1.41 2.47
C ILE A 40 7.73 2.53 2.11
N PRO A 41 6.53 2.58 2.73
CA PRO A 41 5.59 3.67 2.52
C PRO A 41 6.25 5.05 2.67
N LYS A 42 5.87 6.01 1.81
CA LYS A 42 6.56 7.31 1.69
C LYS A 42 6.53 8.12 2.99
N GLU A 43 5.50 7.94 3.80
CA GLU A 43 5.34 8.50 5.15
C GLU A 43 6.19 7.81 6.23
N LEU A 44 6.72 6.62 5.94
CA LEU A 44 7.63 5.86 6.81
C LEU A 44 9.10 6.01 6.42
N LYS A 45 9.39 6.38 5.15
CA LYS A 45 10.67 6.98 4.77
C LYS A 45 10.82 8.30 5.54
N GLY A 46 11.66 8.29 6.58
CA GLY A 46 11.79 9.43 7.50
C GLY A 46 12.49 10.64 6.87
N PRO A 47 12.80 11.70 7.67
CA PRO A 47 13.55 12.88 7.23
C PRO A 47 15.06 12.57 7.03
N GLY A 48 15.37 11.42 6.45
CA GLY A 48 16.73 10.99 6.14
C GLY A 48 17.26 11.73 4.92
N THR A 49 18.46 12.29 5.05
CA THR A 49 19.20 12.90 3.92
C THR A 49 19.79 11.83 3.00
N ARG A 50 20.07 10.63 3.55
CA ARG A 50 20.49 9.43 2.83
C ARG A 50 19.64 8.23 3.22
N GLU A 51 19.40 7.33 2.27
CA GLU A 51 18.68 6.08 2.48
C GLU A 51 19.32 4.93 1.69
N GLY A 52 18.90 3.69 1.93
CA GLY A 52 19.44 2.53 1.21
C GLY A 52 18.72 1.22 1.51
N TYR A 53 18.78 0.31 0.55
CA TYR A 53 18.29 -1.06 0.64
C TYR A 53 19.45 -2.05 0.65
N PHE A 54 19.40 -3.02 1.56
CA PHE A 54 20.53 -3.92 1.78
C PHE A 54 20.13 -5.32 2.24
N TYR A 55 21.00 -6.28 1.96
CA TYR A 55 21.03 -7.56 2.64
C TYR A 55 21.94 -7.48 3.87
N THR A 56 21.57 -8.11 4.98
CA THR A 56 22.52 -8.48 6.05
C THR A 56 22.33 -9.93 6.45
N PRO A 57 23.40 -10.67 6.78
CA PRO A 57 23.29 -11.93 7.51
C PRO A 57 23.00 -11.75 9.02
N GLY A 58 22.93 -10.51 9.52
CA GLY A 58 22.34 -10.19 10.82
C GLY A 58 22.90 -8.92 11.48
N PRO A 59 24.22 -8.83 11.73
CA PRO A 59 24.85 -7.62 12.25
C PRO A 59 24.72 -6.38 11.36
N ILE A 60 24.61 -5.21 11.99
CA ILE A 60 24.66 -3.90 11.33
C ILE A 60 25.48 -2.94 12.21
N THR A 61 26.45 -2.24 11.62
CA THR A 61 27.22 -1.18 12.29
C THR A 61 27.12 0.11 11.48
N VAL A 62 26.60 1.19 12.07
CA VAL A 62 26.47 2.51 11.43
C VAL A 62 27.39 3.52 12.10
N PHE A 63 28.16 4.26 11.33
CA PHE A 63 29.08 5.28 11.85
C PHE A 63 28.88 6.61 11.11
N ALA A 64 28.66 7.69 11.85
CA ALA A 64 28.48 9.02 11.28
C ALA A 64 29.83 9.67 10.95
N TYR A 65 29.91 10.29 9.78
CA TYR A 65 30.92 11.29 9.46
C TYR A 65 30.54 12.63 10.11
N GLU A 66 29.24 12.96 10.09
CA GLU A 66 28.65 14.14 10.73
C GLU A 66 27.68 13.77 11.88
N PRO A 67 28.16 13.59 13.12
CA PRO A 67 27.28 13.42 14.29
C PRO A 67 26.71 14.78 14.76
N PRO A 68 25.45 14.83 15.27
CA PRO A 68 24.58 13.70 15.59
C PRO A 68 23.80 13.18 14.37
N CYS A 69 23.85 11.86 14.17
CA CYS A 69 23.10 11.19 13.10
C CYS A 69 22.06 10.23 13.71
N THR A 70 20.78 10.39 13.38
CA THR A 70 19.73 9.43 13.74
C THR A 70 19.70 8.29 12.74
N VAL A 71 19.57 7.06 13.24
CA VAL A 71 19.53 5.82 12.45
C VAL A 71 18.16 5.16 12.62
N VAL A 72 17.50 4.83 11.52
CA VAL A 72 16.25 4.06 11.49
C VAL A 72 16.37 2.92 10.49
N ILE A 73 16.10 1.70 10.94
CA ILE A 73 16.11 0.49 10.11
C ILE A 73 14.69 -0.11 10.15
N ARG A 74 14.13 -0.40 8.97
CA ARG A 74 12.79 -0.98 8.81
C ARG A 74 12.87 -2.31 8.07
N ASP A 75 12.00 -3.25 8.46
CA ASP A 75 11.77 -4.51 7.77
C ASP A 75 10.64 -4.30 6.76
N PRO A 76 10.85 -4.49 5.44
CA PRO A 76 9.79 -4.26 4.45
C PRO A 76 8.54 -5.14 4.65
N ALA A 77 8.65 -6.31 5.30
CA ALA A 77 7.51 -7.15 5.61
C ALA A 77 6.69 -6.66 6.83
N ALA A 78 7.26 -5.76 7.64
CA ALA A 78 6.62 -5.11 8.79
C ALA A 78 7.25 -3.73 9.03
N PRO A 79 6.97 -2.73 8.16
CA PRO A 79 7.77 -1.51 8.11
C PRO A 79 7.57 -0.57 9.30
N ASP A 80 6.44 -0.67 10.03
CA ASP A 80 6.20 0.06 11.27
C ASP A 80 5.72 -0.89 12.40
N PRO A 81 6.26 -0.76 13.63
CA PRO A 81 7.36 0.12 14.04
C PRO A 81 8.70 -0.27 13.41
N PRO A 82 9.72 0.61 13.36
CA PRO A 82 11.05 0.25 12.91
C PRO A 82 11.60 -0.97 13.67
N ILE A 83 12.19 -1.93 12.95
CA ILE A 83 12.78 -3.11 13.58
C ILE A 83 13.96 -2.72 14.49
N ARG A 84 14.71 -1.66 14.14
CA ARG A 84 15.77 -1.04 14.97
C ARG A 84 15.82 0.48 14.75
N SER A 85 16.18 1.22 15.79
CA SER A 85 16.48 2.66 15.71
C SER A 85 17.46 3.09 16.81
N GLY A 86 18.12 4.24 16.61
CA GLY A 86 19.03 4.85 17.57
C GLY A 86 19.74 6.08 16.99
N SER A 87 20.88 6.47 17.57
CA SER A 87 21.70 7.58 17.08
C SER A 87 23.20 7.32 17.24
N VAL A 88 23.98 7.98 16.38
CA VAL A 88 25.42 8.20 16.55
C VAL A 88 25.61 9.63 17.03
N ASP A 89 25.61 9.82 18.35
CA ASP A 89 25.83 11.11 19.00
C ASP A 89 27.33 11.49 18.97
N VAL A 90 27.65 12.76 19.24
CA VAL A 90 29.04 13.31 19.23
C VAL A 90 30.00 12.57 20.17
N GLY A 91 29.50 11.94 21.24
CA GLY A 91 30.30 11.12 22.17
C GLY A 91 30.25 9.61 21.90
N SER A 92 29.42 9.16 20.96
CA SER A 92 29.32 7.75 20.55
C SER A 92 30.28 7.48 19.39
N ARG A 93 30.75 6.22 19.25
CA ARG A 93 31.60 5.86 18.11
C ARG A 93 30.81 5.39 16.90
N TYR A 94 29.73 4.67 17.14
CA TYR A 94 28.89 4.04 16.14
C TYR A 94 27.57 3.61 16.80
N TYR A 95 26.60 3.24 15.97
CA TYR A 95 25.41 2.51 16.36
C TYR A 95 25.56 1.07 15.86
N GLU A 96 25.86 0.14 16.78
CA GLU A 96 25.87 -1.30 16.52
C GLU A 96 24.49 -1.89 16.83
N THR A 97 24.00 -2.79 15.98
CA THR A 97 22.78 -3.57 16.24
C THR A 97 22.80 -4.92 15.51
N THR A 98 21.80 -5.74 15.76
CA THR A 98 21.63 -7.06 15.12
C THR A 98 20.16 -7.28 14.81
N VAL A 99 19.88 -7.70 13.58
CA VAL A 99 18.58 -8.16 13.06
C VAL A 99 18.72 -9.63 12.60
N PRO A 100 17.63 -10.33 12.22
CA PRO A 100 17.74 -11.59 11.49
C PRO A 100 18.51 -11.45 10.15
N ALA A 101 18.88 -12.57 9.54
CA ALA A 101 19.34 -12.55 8.15
C ALA A 101 18.17 -12.16 7.23
N GLY A 102 18.38 -11.22 6.30
CA GLY A 102 17.31 -10.73 5.43
C GLY A 102 17.62 -9.40 4.74
N PHE A 103 16.62 -8.88 4.04
CA PHE A 103 16.66 -7.59 3.36
C PHE A 103 15.97 -6.51 4.18
N TYR A 104 16.59 -5.34 4.27
CA TYR A 104 16.14 -4.24 5.12
C TYR A 104 16.33 -2.89 4.42
N TYR A 105 15.56 -1.91 4.89
CA TYR A 105 15.72 -0.50 4.56
C TYR A 105 16.40 0.23 5.71
N ILE A 106 17.32 1.14 5.41
CA ILE A 106 17.91 2.08 6.37
C ILE A 106 17.76 3.53 5.86
N SER A 107 17.47 4.44 6.79
CA SER A 107 17.53 5.89 6.56
C SER A 107 18.33 6.57 7.67
N VAL A 108 19.14 7.56 7.31
CA VAL A 108 20.01 8.31 8.22
C VAL A 108 19.88 9.83 7.98
N THR A 109 19.99 10.62 9.04
CA THR A 109 19.76 12.08 8.98
C THR A 109 20.98 12.93 8.62
N ALA A 110 22.16 12.32 8.56
CA ALA A 110 23.43 12.95 8.23
C ALA A 110 24.37 11.92 7.59
N ASP A 111 25.45 12.38 6.97
CA ASP A 111 26.34 11.48 6.23
C ASP A 111 27.04 10.47 7.14
N ALA A 112 26.91 9.19 6.75
CA ALA A 112 27.28 8.03 7.55
C ALA A 112 27.66 6.83 6.66
N GLY A 113 28.59 6.01 7.16
CA GLY A 113 28.87 4.69 6.61
C GLY A 113 28.01 3.61 7.29
N VAL A 114 27.58 2.62 6.51
CA VAL A 114 26.78 1.48 7.00
C VAL A 114 27.47 0.18 6.60
N LEU A 115 27.73 -0.66 7.60
CA LEU A 115 28.33 -1.97 7.46
C LEU A 115 27.33 -3.04 7.86
N VAL A 116 27.39 -4.18 7.19
CA VAL A 116 26.58 -5.37 7.46
C VAL A 116 27.44 -6.62 7.59
N GLY A 117 26.92 -7.64 8.28
CA GLY A 117 27.64 -8.88 8.55
C GLY A 117 28.81 -8.75 9.55
N VAL A 118 29.00 -7.56 10.14
CA VAL A 118 30.03 -7.24 11.13
C VAL A 118 29.37 -6.73 12.41
N ASP A 119 29.54 -7.47 13.51
CA ASP A 119 29.22 -7.03 14.89
C ASP A 119 30.48 -6.86 15.74
N SER A 120 30.30 -6.62 17.04
CA SER A 120 31.38 -6.45 18.00
C SER A 120 32.21 -7.71 18.33
N THR A 121 31.83 -8.87 17.81
CA THR A 121 32.44 -10.19 18.07
C THR A 121 33.02 -10.86 16.82
N HIS A 122 32.63 -10.43 15.63
CA HIS A 122 33.21 -10.87 14.36
C HIS A 122 34.54 -10.16 14.04
N LYS A 123 35.32 -10.77 13.14
CA LYS A 123 36.76 -10.53 12.97
C LYS A 123 37.11 -9.27 12.18
N CYS A 124 38.41 -9.04 11.95
CA CYS A 124 39.01 -7.77 11.53
C CYS A 124 38.35 -7.15 10.30
N ASN A 125 38.28 -5.81 10.23
CA ASN A 125 37.86 -5.10 9.02
C ASN A 125 38.67 -3.81 8.89
N GLY A 126 38.99 -3.41 7.66
CA GLY A 126 39.66 -2.15 7.36
C GLY A 126 38.86 -1.39 6.31
N PHE A 127 38.17 -0.33 6.73
CA PHE A 127 37.18 0.32 5.88
C PHE A 127 37.77 1.38 4.97
N TYR A 128 37.05 1.65 3.87
CA TYR A 128 37.19 2.87 3.08
C TYR A 128 36.20 3.93 3.56
N HIS A 129 36.56 5.20 3.37
CA HIS A 129 35.61 6.30 3.41
C HIS A 129 34.88 6.28 2.06
N TYR A 130 33.58 6.12 2.07
CA TYR A 130 32.78 6.22 0.86
C TYR A 130 31.73 7.30 1.07
N ILE A 131 31.92 8.46 0.43
CA ILE A 131 30.96 9.54 0.53
C ILE A 131 29.76 9.19 -0.35
N SER A 132 28.59 9.45 0.19
CA SER A 132 27.25 9.31 -0.39
C SER A 132 26.98 10.22 -1.61
N THR A 133 27.99 10.97 -2.08
CA THR A 133 28.03 11.63 -3.41
C THR A 133 28.55 10.70 -4.51
N GLY A 134 28.95 9.46 -4.18
CA GLY A 134 29.52 8.47 -5.10
C GLY A 134 31.05 8.50 -5.19
N GLY A 135 31.68 9.62 -4.84
CA GLY A 135 33.12 9.78 -4.85
C GLY A 135 33.84 9.05 -3.71
N ALA A 136 34.63 8.03 -4.03
CA ALA A 136 35.47 7.29 -3.07
C ALA A 136 36.52 8.14 -2.33
N TYR A 137 36.87 9.32 -2.85
CA TYR A 137 38.00 10.14 -2.38
C TYR A 137 37.76 11.66 -2.52
N GLU A 138 36.51 12.10 -2.58
CA GLU A 138 36.19 13.52 -2.71
C GLU A 138 36.46 14.29 -1.42
N ASN A 139 37.01 15.51 -1.57
CA ASN A 139 37.11 16.59 -0.59
C ASN A 139 37.56 16.25 0.84
N SER A 140 38.72 16.80 1.21
CA SER A 140 39.27 16.91 2.58
C SER A 140 39.92 15.65 3.21
N PRO A 141 41.24 15.72 3.51
CA PRO A 141 41.91 14.74 4.36
C PRO A 141 41.38 14.73 5.81
N LEU A 142 40.83 15.85 6.28
CA LEU A 142 40.46 16.10 7.68
C LEU A 142 39.09 15.52 8.05
N GLU A 143 38.23 15.27 7.07
CA GLU A 143 36.93 14.60 7.26
C GLU A 143 37.03 13.06 7.13
N SER A 144 38.14 12.55 6.58
CA SER A 144 38.34 11.12 6.31
C SER A 144 38.75 10.32 7.56
N LYS A 145 37.76 10.02 8.41
CA LYS A 145 37.90 9.14 9.58
C LYS A 145 37.59 7.68 9.21
N PHE A 146 38.58 6.80 9.38
CA PHE A 146 38.41 5.36 9.12
C PHE A 146 38.30 4.62 10.44
N TYR A 147 37.23 3.85 10.65
CA TYR A 147 37.12 3.01 11.84
C TYR A 147 38.02 1.79 11.68
N LEU A 148 38.69 1.37 12.76
CA LEU A 148 39.56 0.20 12.77
C LEU A 148 39.21 -0.72 13.93
N ARG A 149 39.09 -2.01 13.62
CA ARG A 149 38.90 -3.09 14.58
C ARG A 149 39.82 -4.26 14.22
N GLY A 150 40.82 -4.49 15.06
CA GLY A 150 41.64 -5.70 15.06
C GLY A 150 41.21 -6.63 16.19
N THR A 151 41.41 -7.94 16.00
CA THR A 151 41.23 -8.98 17.04
C THR A 151 42.24 -10.10 16.86
N ASN A 152 42.82 -10.57 17.96
CA ASN A 152 43.83 -11.64 17.98
C ASN A 152 43.45 -12.89 17.16
N GLY A 153 44.35 -13.31 16.27
CA GLY A 153 44.26 -14.58 15.55
C GLY A 153 43.59 -14.47 14.19
N CYS A 154 43.89 -13.39 13.46
CA CYS A 154 43.62 -13.24 12.04
C CYS A 154 44.98 -13.32 11.29
N ASP A 155 45.04 -13.02 9.99
CA ASP A 155 46.35 -12.74 9.38
C ASP A 155 46.63 -11.25 9.64
N ASP A 156 47.22 -10.98 10.81
CA ASP A 156 47.10 -9.71 11.55
C ASP A 156 47.83 -8.52 10.88
N LEU A 157 47.43 -8.12 9.67
CA LEU A 157 47.95 -6.97 8.93
C LEU A 157 46.83 -6.09 8.36
N MET A 158 46.85 -4.81 8.74
CA MET A 158 46.11 -3.74 8.04
C MET A 158 47.05 -2.95 7.14
N TYR A 159 46.56 -2.53 5.97
CA TYR A 159 47.29 -1.78 4.96
C TYR A 159 46.70 -0.39 4.79
N ILE A 160 47.49 0.65 5.04
CA ILE A 160 47.13 2.06 4.85
C ILE A 160 47.86 2.56 3.60
N PHE A 161 47.13 2.92 2.56
CA PHE A 161 47.66 3.53 1.34
C PHE A 161 47.40 5.03 1.35
N ALA A 162 48.31 5.85 0.81
CA ALA A 162 48.06 7.28 0.58
C ALA A 162 47.94 7.51 -0.94
N PRO A 163 46.76 7.26 -1.55
CA PRO A 163 46.66 7.13 -3.00
C PRO A 163 47.05 8.40 -3.76
N GLN A 164 46.79 9.57 -3.17
CA GLN A 164 47.08 10.90 -3.74
C GLN A 164 48.51 11.40 -3.47
N GLY A 165 49.37 10.57 -2.88
CA GLY A 165 50.69 10.95 -2.37
C GLY A 165 50.68 11.21 -0.86
N SER A 166 51.83 11.57 -0.30
CA SER A 166 52.15 11.51 1.13
C SER A 166 51.05 11.93 2.10
N SER A 167 50.89 11.11 3.15
CA SER A 167 49.97 11.32 4.27
C SER A 167 50.57 10.78 5.57
N SER A 168 50.17 11.31 6.71
CA SER A 168 50.57 10.80 8.03
C SER A 168 49.47 11.01 9.06
N GLY A 169 49.42 10.16 10.07
CA GLY A 169 48.35 10.22 11.07
C GLY A 169 48.53 9.22 12.21
N THR A 170 47.50 9.17 13.05
CA THR A 170 47.46 8.37 14.27
C THR A 170 46.16 7.58 14.34
N THR A 171 46.16 6.47 15.06
CA THR A 171 44.91 5.92 15.60
C THR A 171 44.53 6.61 16.90
N CYS A 172 43.23 6.70 17.15
CA CYS A 172 42.63 7.34 18.30
C CYS A 172 41.58 6.42 18.93
N CYS A 173 41.54 6.46 20.26
CA CYS A 173 40.72 5.63 21.13
C CYS A 173 39.37 6.30 21.44
N ASP A 174 38.99 7.30 20.65
CA ASP A 174 37.74 8.04 20.68
C ASP A 174 37.42 8.60 19.28
N THR A 175 36.14 8.89 18.99
CA THR A 175 35.68 9.34 17.66
C THR A 175 36.06 10.76 17.29
N ILE A 176 36.46 11.59 18.26
CA ILE A 176 36.88 12.97 18.06
C ILE A 176 38.41 13.15 18.17
N CYS A 177 39.14 12.05 18.28
CA CYS A 177 40.61 11.96 18.34
C CYS A 177 41.26 12.86 19.41
N LEU A 178 40.68 12.89 20.61
CA LEU A 178 41.29 13.52 21.79
C LEU A 178 42.28 12.59 22.51
N GLU A 179 42.16 11.27 22.36
CA GLU A 179 43.04 10.27 22.98
C GLU A 179 43.65 9.37 21.91
N ALA A 180 44.95 9.51 21.64
CA ALA A 180 45.65 8.65 20.68
C ALA A 180 45.83 7.23 21.23
N CYS A 181 45.57 6.19 20.44
CA CYS A 181 45.86 4.80 20.83
C CYS A 181 47.36 4.44 20.77
N GLY A 182 48.22 5.40 20.37
CA GLY A 182 49.68 5.26 20.35
C GLY A 182 50.26 4.81 19.00
N GLU A 183 49.47 4.17 18.13
CA GLU A 183 49.91 3.69 16.83
C GLU A 183 49.80 4.77 15.74
N THR A 184 50.91 5.04 15.03
CA THR A 184 51.04 6.12 14.04
C THR A 184 51.63 5.64 12.71
N PHE A 185 51.12 6.18 11.59
CA PHE A 185 51.63 5.92 10.26
C PHE A 185 52.27 7.16 9.64
N ASN A 186 53.31 6.98 8.83
CA ASN A 186 53.90 8.05 8.03
C ASN A 186 54.25 7.56 6.62
N LEU A 187 53.73 8.25 5.61
CA LEU A 187 53.91 7.99 4.17
C LEU A 187 54.58 9.18 3.46
N THR A 188 55.33 10.02 4.19
CA THR A 188 56.19 11.05 3.57
C THR A 188 57.45 10.47 2.93
N ASP A 189 57.98 9.36 3.46
CA ASP A 189 59.40 8.99 3.29
C ASP A 189 59.63 7.83 2.30
N SER A 190 58.77 7.70 1.29
CA SER A 190 58.88 6.89 0.04
C SER A 190 58.19 5.51 -0.06
N ASP A 191 57.48 5.02 0.96
CA ASP A 191 56.60 3.85 0.78
C ASP A 191 55.19 4.26 0.27
N ASP A 192 54.68 3.57 -0.76
CA ASP A 192 53.32 3.76 -1.32
C ASP A 192 52.21 3.28 -0.35
N TYR A 193 52.59 2.56 0.71
CA TYR A 193 51.70 1.96 1.71
C TYR A 193 52.42 1.77 3.06
N HIS A 194 51.66 1.72 4.15
CA HIS A 194 52.11 1.34 5.47
C HIS A 194 51.37 0.07 5.88
N ALA A 195 52.09 -0.94 6.34
CA ALA A 195 51.52 -2.18 6.85
C ALA A 195 51.90 -2.37 8.31
N TRP A 196 50.91 -2.60 9.16
CA TRP A 196 51.11 -2.80 10.60
C TRP A 196 50.26 -3.94 11.14
N SER A 197 50.56 -4.39 12.35
CA SER A 197 49.75 -5.38 13.05
C SER A 197 48.91 -4.69 14.14
N PRO A 198 47.57 -4.64 14.02
CA PRO A 198 46.74 -3.86 14.93
C PRO A 198 46.58 -4.51 16.31
N GLY A 199 46.76 -5.83 16.45
CA GLY A 199 46.36 -6.56 17.66
C GLY A 199 44.87 -6.35 17.99
N ASP A 200 44.52 -6.28 19.27
CA ASP A 200 43.15 -5.98 19.74
C ASP A 200 42.81 -4.47 19.72
N LEU A 201 43.26 -3.72 18.71
CA LEU A 201 43.00 -2.29 18.57
C LEU A 201 41.56 -2.02 18.11
N THR A 202 40.83 -1.19 18.84
CA THR A 202 39.50 -0.69 18.43
C THR A 202 39.48 0.84 18.53
N GLY A 203 39.43 1.54 17.40
CA GLY A 203 39.61 2.99 17.33
C GLY A 203 39.25 3.61 15.97
N VAL A 204 39.69 4.84 15.77
CA VAL A 204 39.59 5.59 14.50
C VAL A 204 40.99 5.93 14.01
N LEU A 205 41.31 5.66 12.76
CA LEU A 205 42.45 6.24 12.06
C LEU A 205 42.10 7.66 11.65
N ASN A 206 42.91 8.61 12.12
CA ASN A 206 42.78 10.04 11.84
C ASN A 206 44.02 10.51 11.06
N PRO A 207 43.89 10.84 9.75
CA PRO A 207 44.92 11.55 9.01
C PRO A 207 45.16 12.92 9.65
N VAL A 208 46.41 13.21 10.02
CA VAL A 208 46.79 14.46 10.71
C VAL A 208 47.40 15.46 9.72
N THR A 209 48.13 14.99 8.71
CA THR A 209 48.62 15.85 7.61
C THR A 209 48.75 15.07 6.30
N GLY A 210 48.72 15.79 5.17
CA GLY A 210 48.82 15.22 3.82
C GLY A 210 47.45 14.85 3.26
N ASN A 211 47.40 13.86 2.38
CA ASN A 211 46.20 13.51 1.60
C ASN A 211 45.26 12.51 2.31
N PRO A 212 44.02 12.30 1.83
CA PRO A 212 43.19 11.18 2.25
C PRO A 212 43.91 9.85 2.04
N VAL A 213 43.68 8.91 2.96
CA VAL A 213 44.21 7.55 2.89
C VAL A 213 43.13 6.55 2.47
N GLN A 214 43.53 5.30 2.30
CA GLN A 214 42.69 4.16 1.96
C GLN A 214 43.15 3.02 2.87
N VAL A 215 42.27 2.38 3.64
CA VAL A 215 42.65 1.34 4.61
C VAL A 215 42.01 -0.01 4.25
N LEU A 216 42.74 -1.10 4.42
CA LEU A 216 42.29 -2.47 4.19
C LEU A 216 42.68 -3.41 5.33
N ALA A 217 41.87 -4.44 5.60
CA ALA A 217 42.25 -5.61 6.39
C ALA A 217 42.17 -6.89 5.55
N ARG A 218 42.76 -8.00 6.02
CA ARG A 218 42.80 -9.25 5.25
C ARG A 218 41.51 -10.07 5.30
N ASP A 219 40.67 -9.87 6.32
CA ASP A 219 39.43 -10.64 6.49
C ASP A 219 38.25 -10.06 5.68
N ASP A 220 38.50 -8.98 4.93
CA ASP A 220 37.62 -8.45 3.88
C ASP A 220 37.59 -9.45 2.68
N LEU A 221 36.95 -10.61 2.84
CA LEU A 221 37.01 -11.75 1.89
C LEU A 221 36.36 -11.51 0.50
N GLY A 222 35.76 -10.34 0.30
CA GLY A 222 35.41 -9.84 -1.02
C GLY A 222 35.08 -8.36 -0.97
N TYR A 223 35.78 -7.55 -1.76
CA TYR A 223 35.62 -6.11 -1.83
C TYR A 223 35.95 -5.58 -3.23
N PHE A 224 35.36 -4.43 -3.60
CA PHE A 224 35.84 -3.67 -4.74
C PHE A 224 36.92 -2.68 -4.33
N VAL A 225 37.91 -2.50 -5.20
CA VAL A 225 39.01 -1.56 -4.99
C VAL A 225 38.61 -0.22 -5.63
N PRO A 226 38.51 0.90 -4.89
CA PRO A 226 38.06 2.15 -5.48
C PRO A 226 39.15 2.79 -6.36
N PRO A 227 38.79 3.41 -7.51
CA PRO A 227 39.75 4.08 -8.37
C PRO A 227 40.25 5.39 -7.78
N TYR A 228 41.57 5.57 -7.68
CA TYR A 228 42.16 6.89 -7.49
C TYR A 228 42.46 7.56 -8.83
N ASN A 229 41.83 8.71 -9.06
CA ASN A 229 41.91 9.50 -10.27
C ASN A 229 42.58 10.85 -10.00
N ALA A 230 43.92 10.90 -10.07
CA ALA A 230 44.65 12.16 -9.92
C ALA A 230 44.17 13.21 -10.94
N GLU A 231 44.07 14.47 -10.51
CA GLU A 231 43.77 15.58 -11.41
C GLU A 231 44.82 15.64 -12.55
N THR A 232 44.37 15.88 -13.78
CA THR A 232 45.16 15.81 -15.03
C THR A 232 45.70 14.42 -15.44
N SER A 233 45.50 13.35 -14.67
CA SER A 233 45.87 11.98 -15.07
C SER A 233 44.92 11.41 -16.12
N SER A 234 45.47 10.79 -17.16
CA SER A 234 44.75 9.91 -18.11
C SER A 234 44.49 8.51 -17.57
N TYR A 235 45.06 8.17 -16.41
CA TYR A 235 45.01 6.85 -15.79
C TYR A 235 44.30 6.85 -14.44
N SER A 236 43.57 5.78 -14.16
CA SER A 236 43.12 5.39 -12.81
C SER A 236 44.19 4.53 -12.13
N TYR A 237 44.29 4.64 -10.81
CA TYR A 237 45.16 3.81 -9.98
C TYR A 237 44.39 3.15 -8.85
N PHE A 238 44.50 1.83 -8.74
CA PHE A 238 43.90 1.04 -7.67
C PHE A 238 45.01 0.49 -6.78
N ARG A 239 44.88 0.60 -5.45
CA ARG A 239 45.83 0.03 -4.48
C ARG A 239 45.10 -0.96 -3.58
N THR A 240 45.70 -2.12 -3.35
CA THR A 240 45.02 -3.30 -2.78
C THR A 240 46.06 -4.32 -2.28
N TYR A 241 45.64 -5.30 -1.47
CA TYR A 241 46.41 -6.53 -1.25
C TYR A 241 45.67 -7.72 -1.89
N VAL A 242 46.41 -8.79 -2.19
CA VAL A 242 45.85 -10.08 -2.61
C VAL A 242 46.54 -11.19 -1.84
N GLY A 243 45.78 -11.89 -0.99
CA GLY A 243 46.20 -13.07 -0.26
C GLY A 243 46.22 -14.33 -1.13
N GLN A 244 46.49 -15.48 -0.50
CA GLN A 244 46.90 -16.70 -1.20
C GLN A 244 45.82 -17.31 -2.11
N ASP A 245 44.56 -17.32 -1.65
CA ASP A 245 43.44 -18.02 -2.28
C ASP A 245 42.39 -17.03 -2.83
N GLU A 246 42.81 -15.79 -3.09
CA GLU A 246 42.01 -14.67 -3.57
C GLU A 246 42.28 -14.37 -5.06
N TYR A 247 41.25 -13.86 -5.74
CA TYR A 247 41.26 -13.45 -7.14
C TYR A 247 41.07 -11.94 -7.25
N LEU A 248 42.12 -11.24 -7.68
CA LEU A 248 42.02 -9.89 -8.18
C LEU A 248 41.45 -9.95 -9.61
N ASN A 249 40.31 -9.32 -9.85
CA ASN A 249 39.74 -9.14 -11.18
C ASN A 249 39.90 -7.69 -11.61
N ILE A 250 40.24 -7.47 -12.87
CA ILE A 250 40.20 -6.17 -13.56
C ILE A 250 39.17 -6.32 -14.67
N HIS A 251 38.04 -5.64 -14.53
CA HIS A 251 36.93 -5.65 -15.49
C HIS A 251 37.06 -4.45 -16.43
N SER A 252 36.85 -4.65 -17.74
CA SER A 252 36.96 -3.56 -18.73
C SER A 252 35.61 -3.14 -19.31
N PHE A 253 35.42 -1.82 -19.44
CA PHE A 253 34.24 -1.19 -20.05
C PHE A 253 34.55 -0.54 -21.42
N ALA A 254 35.75 -0.76 -21.97
CA ALA A 254 36.21 -0.15 -23.21
C ALA A 254 37.16 -1.06 -24.00
N ASP A 255 37.18 -0.90 -25.32
CA ASP A 255 38.11 -1.62 -26.19
C ASP A 255 39.55 -1.09 -26.08
N ASP A 256 40.52 -2.00 -26.16
CA ASP A 256 41.97 -1.76 -26.02
C ASP A 256 42.44 -1.13 -24.69
N MET A 257 41.59 -1.07 -23.65
CA MET A 257 41.90 -0.54 -22.32
C MET A 257 43.19 -1.16 -21.75
N SER A 258 44.19 -0.33 -21.43
CA SER A 258 45.50 -0.81 -21.01
C SER A 258 45.59 -0.97 -19.49
N TYR A 259 46.11 -2.11 -19.03
CA TYR A 259 46.30 -2.38 -17.61
C TYR A 259 47.75 -2.76 -17.27
N GLN A 260 48.20 -2.39 -16.08
CA GLN A 260 49.49 -2.81 -15.52
C GLN A 260 49.36 -3.09 -14.02
N ILE A 261 49.82 -4.27 -13.58
CA ILE A 261 49.90 -4.64 -12.16
C ILE A 261 51.36 -4.59 -11.73
N VAL A 262 51.67 -3.80 -10.70
CA VAL A 262 52.99 -3.78 -10.03
C VAL A 262 52.87 -4.27 -8.58
N THR A 263 53.89 -4.98 -8.09
CA THR A 263 54.06 -5.16 -6.64
C THR A 263 54.72 -3.91 -6.05
N MET A 264 54.22 -3.48 -4.90
CA MET A 264 54.78 -2.37 -4.12
C MET A 264 55.77 -2.87 -3.04
N GLN A 265 55.91 -4.19 -2.87
CA GLN A 265 56.82 -4.82 -1.90
C GLN A 265 58.28 -4.90 -2.38
N THR A 266 58.58 -4.31 -3.55
CA THR A 266 59.95 -4.14 -4.04
C THR A 266 60.25 -2.66 -4.19
N ILE A 267 61.50 -2.26 -3.90
CA ILE A 267 61.97 -0.89 -4.12
C ILE A 267 63.07 -0.95 -5.20
N PRO A 268 62.83 -0.42 -6.41
CA PRO A 268 61.59 0.19 -6.91
C PRO A 268 60.45 -0.83 -7.16
N PRO A 269 59.18 -0.40 -7.25
CA PRO A 269 58.04 -1.26 -7.56
C PRO A 269 58.21 -2.02 -8.88
N THR A 270 58.00 -3.35 -8.86
CA THR A 270 58.26 -4.24 -10.00
C THR A 270 56.96 -4.61 -10.71
N SER A 271 56.95 -4.52 -12.04
CA SER A 271 55.81 -4.98 -12.87
C SER A 271 55.67 -6.50 -12.78
N ILE A 272 54.48 -6.97 -12.38
CA ILE A 272 54.10 -8.38 -12.40
C ILE A 272 53.60 -8.76 -13.79
N THR A 273 52.68 -7.96 -14.35
CA THR A 273 52.08 -8.17 -15.67
C THR A 273 51.50 -6.86 -16.20
N SER A 274 51.26 -6.81 -17.50
CA SER A 274 50.56 -5.73 -18.20
C SER A 274 49.99 -6.25 -19.52
N GLY A 275 48.87 -5.70 -19.96
CA GLY A 275 48.24 -6.05 -21.24
C GLY A 275 47.20 -5.01 -21.64
N THR A 276 46.39 -5.36 -22.63
CA THR A 276 45.14 -4.68 -22.97
C THR A 276 43.98 -5.66 -22.80
N LEU A 277 42.77 -5.12 -22.63
CA LEU A 277 41.50 -5.86 -22.61
C LEU A 277 40.54 -5.22 -23.62
N GLN A 278 39.55 -5.98 -24.09
CA GLN A 278 38.42 -5.47 -24.87
C GLN A 278 37.21 -5.19 -23.97
N ASP A 279 36.18 -4.49 -24.47
CA ASP A 279 34.97 -4.21 -23.70
C ASP A 279 34.30 -5.51 -23.19
N GLY A 280 33.97 -5.56 -21.90
CA GLY A 280 33.40 -6.74 -21.24
C GLY A 280 34.40 -7.84 -20.87
N GLU A 281 35.67 -7.78 -21.30
CA GLU A 281 36.68 -8.71 -20.84
C GLU A 281 37.03 -8.52 -19.36
N THR A 282 37.61 -9.55 -18.75
CA THR A 282 38.07 -9.51 -17.36
C THR A 282 39.38 -10.27 -17.20
N PHE A 283 40.43 -9.57 -16.79
CA PHE A 283 41.67 -10.21 -16.38
C PHE A 283 41.56 -10.69 -14.93
N THR A 284 41.92 -11.94 -14.65
CA THR A 284 42.00 -12.47 -13.29
C THR A 284 43.45 -12.78 -12.92
N TYR A 285 43.91 -12.20 -11.82
CA TYR A 285 45.18 -12.51 -11.17
C TYR A 285 44.93 -13.27 -9.86
N THR A 286 45.52 -14.46 -9.74
CA THR A 286 45.49 -15.28 -8.52
C THR A 286 46.70 -14.98 -7.64
N GLY A 287 46.48 -14.94 -6.31
CA GLY A 287 47.57 -14.91 -5.33
C GLY A 287 48.60 -16.04 -5.53
N SER A 288 49.88 -15.75 -5.34
CA SER A 288 50.93 -16.76 -5.50
C SER A 288 51.23 -17.47 -4.19
N GLY A 289 51.00 -18.78 -4.10
CA GLY A 289 51.32 -19.63 -2.93
C GLY A 289 52.81 -19.86 -2.64
N ILE A 290 53.66 -18.86 -2.88
CA ILE A 290 55.11 -18.84 -2.58
C ILE A 290 55.46 -17.70 -1.60
N PHE A 291 54.59 -16.70 -1.43
CA PHE A 291 54.79 -15.58 -0.51
C PHE A 291 53.49 -15.22 0.22
N THR A 292 53.63 -14.56 1.36
CA THR A 292 52.54 -13.88 2.07
C THR A 292 51.85 -12.82 1.20
N SER A 293 50.69 -12.35 1.64
CA SER A 293 49.81 -11.38 0.97
C SER A 293 50.56 -10.32 0.14
N ARG A 294 50.26 -10.26 -1.16
CA ARG A 294 50.92 -9.35 -2.10
C ARG A 294 50.29 -7.98 -2.05
N VAL A 295 51.09 -6.94 -1.84
CA VAL A 295 50.62 -5.55 -1.88
C VAL A 295 50.84 -4.98 -3.27
N LEU A 296 49.76 -4.54 -3.92
CA LEU A 296 49.70 -4.26 -5.35
C LEU A 296 49.22 -2.84 -5.65
N ARG A 297 49.71 -2.29 -6.77
CA ARG A 297 49.07 -1.19 -7.48
C ARG A 297 48.74 -1.63 -8.90
N ILE A 298 47.49 -1.41 -9.29
CA ILE A 298 47.01 -1.55 -10.66
C ILE A 298 46.93 -0.13 -11.25
N ARG A 299 47.40 0.05 -12.48
CA ARG A 299 47.06 1.19 -13.32
C ARG A 299 46.11 0.71 -14.42
N THR A 300 45.06 1.46 -14.71
CA THR A 300 44.26 1.35 -15.94
C THR A 300 44.14 2.71 -16.60
N ASP A 301 43.62 2.76 -17.83
CA ASP A 301 43.10 4.00 -18.39
C ASP A 301 41.84 4.48 -17.61
N LYS A 302 41.59 5.81 -17.63
CA LYS A 302 40.73 6.46 -16.63
C LYS A 302 39.24 6.34 -16.95
N GLY A 303 38.51 5.67 -16.06
CA GLY A 303 37.05 5.49 -16.18
C GLY A 303 36.65 4.37 -17.15
N GLU A 304 37.60 3.51 -17.53
CA GLU A 304 37.43 2.41 -18.50
C GLU A 304 37.47 1.03 -17.82
N ALA A 305 37.61 0.98 -16.49
CA ALA A 305 37.81 -0.26 -15.74
C ALA A 305 37.34 -0.16 -14.29
N SER A 306 36.88 -1.30 -13.74
CA SER A 306 36.69 -1.49 -12.30
C SER A 306 37.52 -2.68 -11.80
N VAL A 307 37.85 -2.69 -10.51
CA VAL A 307 38.75 -3.69 -9.90
C VAL A 307 38.10 -4.28 -8.66
N SER A 308 38.16 -5.60 -8.52
CA SER A 308 37.64 -6.35 -7.36
C SER A 308 38.64 -7.37 -6.85
N VAL A 309 38.56 -7.68 -5.55
CA VAL A 309 39.19 -8.86 -4.95
C VAL A 309 38.08 -9.72 -4.37
N ILE A 310 38.04 -11.00 -4.72
CA ILE A 310 37.05 -11.98 -4.22
C ILE A 310 37.72 -13.32 -3.92
N GLY A 311 37.10 -14.16 -3.07
CA GLY A 311 37.57 -15.53 -2.85
C GLY A 311 37.63 -16.36 -4.16
N GLY A 312 38.73 -17.08 -4.38
CA GLY A 312 38.93 -17.89 -5.58
C GLY A 312 38.30 -19.28 -5.52
N VAL A 313 38.18 -19.98 -6.66
CA VAL A 313 37.48 -21.29 -6.72
C VAL A 313 38.20 -22.48 -6.04
N ASN A 314 39.38 -22.24 -5.45
CA ASN A 314 40.05 -23.20 -4.56
C ASN A 314 39.84 -22.88 -3.07
N ALA A 315 39.41 -21.68 -2.72
CA ALA A 315 38.90 -21.41 -1.38
C ALA A 315 37.61 -22.23 -1.20
N ALA A 316 37.44 -22.82 -0.01
CA ALA A 316 36.41 -23.84 0.21
C ALA A 316 35.00 -23.33 -0.14
N ASP A 317 34.09 -24.25 -0.49
CA ASP A 317 32.72 -23.93 -0.91
C ASP A 317 31.90 -23.09 0.08
N ASN A 318 32.35 -23.01 1.35
CA ASN A 318 31.81 -22.13 2.39
C ASN A 318 32.45 -20.72 2.36
N THR A 319 32.82 -20.20 1.19
CA THR A 319 33.45 -18.89 1.02
C THR A 319 32.42 -17.79 1.24
N ASN A 320 32.41 -17.21 2.43
CA ASN A 320 31.52 -16.12 2.82
C ASN A 320 32.11 -14.77 2.36
N TYR A 321 31.51 -14.15 1.34
CA TYR A 321 31.86 -12.80 0.90
C TYR A 321 30.64 -12.07 0.32
N MET A 322 30.62 -10.75 0.43
CA MET A 322 29.59 -9.90 -0.19
C MET A 322 30.22 -8.55 -0.53
N SER A 323 29.91 -7.99 -1.69
CA SER A 323 30.30 -6.61 -2.03
C SER A 323 29.36 -5.99 -3.04
N TYR A 324 29.17 -4.68 -2.92
CA TYR A 324 28.53 -3.87 -3.94
C TYR A 324 29.52 -3.57 -5.08
N VAL A 325 29.04 -3.68 -6.32
CA VAL A 325 29.83 -3.60 -7.55
C VAL A 325 30.02 -2.14 -7.96
N LEU A 326 31.22 -1.79 -8.43
CA LEU A 326 31.48 -0.45 -8.99
C LEU A 326 31.12 -0.38 -10.48
N ASP A 327 30.51 0.73 -10.88
CA ASP A 327 30.36 1.13 -12.27
C ASP A 327 31.73 1.51 -12.92
N GLN A 328 31.69 1.88 -14.20
CA GLN A 328 32.88 2.34 -14.95
C GLN A 328 33.59 3.56 -14.34
N THR A 329 32.87 4.44 -13.62
CA THR A 329 33.44 5.65 -12.99
C THR A 329 34.05 5.38 -11.62
N GLY A 330 33.59 4.31 -10.97
CA GLY A 330 33.97 3.87 -9.63
C GLY A 330 32.83 3.84 -8.62
N ASN A 331 31.61 4.22 -8.97
CA ASN A 331 30.47 4.37 -8.07
C ASN A 331 29.79 3.02 -7.77
N MET A 332 29.36 2.78 -6.53
CA MET A 332 28.51 1.62 -6.14
C MET A 332 27.03 1.74 -6.59
N GLN A 333 26.71 2.76 -7.38
CA GLN A 333 25.39 3.13 -7.92
C GLN A 333 25.61 3.68 -9.34
N GLY A 334 24.78 3.28 -10.30
CA GLY A 334 24.99 3.60 -11.71
C GLY A 334 24.15 2.73 -12.66
N THR A 335 24.53 2.68 -13.94
CA THR A 335 23.75 2.05 -15.02
C THR A 335 24.47 0.96 -15.82
N ASP A 336 25.79 0.80 -15.71
CA ASP A 336 26.54 -0.29 -16.34
C ASP A 336 27.61 -0.82 -15.37
N PHE A 337 27.53 -2.10 -15.03
CA PHE A 337 28.38 -2.79 -14.07
C PHE A 337 28.91 -4.10 -14.65
N ILE A 338 30.15 -4.48 -14.31
CA ILE A 338 30.69 -5.80 -14.61
C ILE A 338 31.09 -6.48 -13.30
N THR A 339 30.65 -7.72 -13.11
CA THR A 339 30.85 -8.47 -11.86
C THR A 339 31.08 -9.96 -12.13
N ARG A 340 31.44 -10.70 -11.08
CA ARG A 340 31.71 -12.14 -11.16
C ARG A 340 31.05 -12.88 -10.00
N SER A 341 30.20 -13.85 -10.33
CA SER A 341 29.52 -14.70 -9.36
C SER A 341 30.06 -16.14 -9.38
N HIS A 342 29.87 -16.83 -8.26
CA HIS A 342 30.30 -18.22 -8.07
C HIS A 342 29.12 -19.17 -7.89
N THR A 343 29.38 -20.48 -8.00
CA THR A 343 28.39 -21.53 -7.78
C THR A 343 27.87 -21.45 -6.34
N GLY A 344 26.54 -21.32 -6.19
CA GLY A 344 25.89 -21.08 -4.90
C GLY A 344 25.90 -19.62 -4.42
N GLY A 345 26.43 -18.68 -5.21
CA GLY A 345 26.38 -17.24 -4.94
C GLY A 345 25.12 -16.56 -5.48
N PHE A 346 25.06 -15.24 -5.31
CA PHE A 346 23.97 -14.36 -5.75
C PHE A 346 24.49 -13.12 -6.48
N ILE A 347 23.58 -12.48 -7.23
CA ILE A 347 23.74 -11.13 -7.78
C ILE A 347 22.39 -10.47 -7.51
N TYR A 348 22.29 -9.70 -6.43
CA TYR A 348 21.09 -8.94 -6.11
C TYR A 348 21.18 -7.57 -6.78
N VAL A 349 20.19 -7.25 -7.61
CA VAL A 349 20.06 -5.91 -8.23
C VAL A 349 18.85 -5.23 -7.62
N THR A 350 19.00 -3.98 -7.18
CA THR A 350 17.91 -3.18 -6.58
C THR A 350 17.60 -1.97 -7.43
N GLY A 351 16.34 -1.78 -7.79
CA GLY A 351 15.86 -0.60 -8.51
C GLY A 351 15.79 0.62 -7.59
N LEU A 352 16.43 1.72 -7.98
CA LEU A 352 16.34 3.00 -7.26
C LEU A 352 15.22 3.91 -7.81
N GLN A 353 14.60 3.52 -8.92
CA GLN A 353 13.56 4.26 -9.62
C GLN A 353 12.51 3.31 -10.19
N ASN A 354 11.27 3.78 -10.33
CA ASN A 354 10.20 2.99 -10.94
C ASN A 354 10.44 2.74 -12.44
N ASP A 355 9.89 1.64 -12.95
CA ASP A 355 10.04 1.15 -14.32
C ASP A 355 11.51 1.03 -14.77
N THR A 356 12.38 0.48 -13.92
CA THR A 356 13.80 0.22 -14.26
C THR A 356 13.93 -1.11 -15.00
N THR A 357 14.56 -1.10 -16.16
CA THR A 357 14.83 -2.25 -17.01
C THR A 357 16.28 -2.71 -16.84
N VAL A 358 16.49 -3.93 -16.33
CA VAL A 358 17.81 -4.50 -16.06
C VAL A 358 18.10 -5.67 -17.01
N GLU A 359 19.13 -5.52 -17.83
CA GLU A 359 19.71 -6.58 -18.65
C GLU A 359 20.86 -7.26 -17.94
N VAL A 360 20.89 -8.59 -18.01
CA VAL A 360 22.02 -9.44 -17.60
C VAL A 360 22.61 -10.08 -18.84
N ARG A 361 23.88 -9.80 -19.12
CA ARG A 361 24.62 -10.30 -20.29
C ARG A 361 25.86 -11.08 -19.84
N ASP A 362 26.23 -12.10 -20.59
CA ASP A 362 27.58 -12.68 -20.50
C ASP A 362 28.58 -11.60 -20.92
N ALA A 363 29.54 -11.27 -20.05
CA ALA A 363 30.37 -10.09 -20.25
C ALA A 363 31.29 -10.19 -21.48
N ALA A 364 31.82 -11.38 -21.77
CA ALA A 364 32.80 -11.59 -22.84
C ALA A 364 32.18 -11.80 -24.24
N THR A 365 30.86 -12.02 -24.32
CA THR A 365 30.14 -12.27 -25.59
C THR A 365 28.97 -11.32 -25.83
N ASP A 366 28.69 -10.41 -24.89
CA ASP A 366 27.48 -9.56 -24.78
C ASP A 366 26.15 -10.36 -24.84
N ALA A 367 26.21 -11.69 -24.70
CA ALA A 367 25.07 -12.57 -24.90
C ALA A 367 24.04 -12.42 -23.77
N LEU A 368 22.86 -11.91 -24.12
CA LEU A 368 21.74 -11.66 -23.21
C LEU A 368 21.22 -12.95 -22.55
N GLN A 369 21.29 -13.00 -21.22
CA GLN A 369 20.79 -14.09 -20.37
C GLN A 369 19.37 -13.79 -19.85
N SER A 370 19.10 -12.52 -19.53
CA SER A 370 17.78 -12.07 -19.09
C SER A 370 17.60 -10.57 -19.21
N VAL A 371 16.40 -10.14 -19.58
CA VAL A 371 15.86 -8.82 -19.25
C VAL A 371 14.90 -9.00 -18.08
N ASN A 372 14.91 -8.05 -17.15
CA ASN A 372 14.02 -8.03 -15.99
C ASN A 372 13.54 -6.58 -15.79
N HIS A 373 12.31 -6.39 -15.33
CA HIS A 373 11.78 -5.06 -15.00
C HIS A 373 11.50 -5.00 -13.50
N ILE A 374 11.98 -3.95 -12.84
CA ILE A 374 11.87 -3.75 -11.39
C ILE A 374 11.49 -2.30 -11.09
N GLY A 375 10.61 -2.11 -10.11
CA GLY A 375 10.24 -0.79 -9.59
C GLY A 375 11.28 -0.19 -8.64
N GLU A 376 10.96 0.98 -8.09
CA GLU A 376 11.69 1.54 -6.94
C GLU A 376 11.60 0.55 -5.77
N ALA A 377 12.72 0.34 -5.06
CA ALA A 377 12.84 -0.59 -3.95
C ALA A 377 12.57 -2.07 -4.29
N GLN A 378 12.38 -2.44 -5.57
CA GLN A 378 12.27 -3.84 -5.95
C GLN A 378 13.65 -4.45 -6.19
N LEU A 379 13.85 -5.65 -5.63
CA LEU A 379 15.10 -6.39 -5.67
C LEU A 379 14.94 -7.71 -6.41
N ILE A 380 15.94 -8.10 -7.21
CA ILE A 380 15.93 -9.34 -7.98
C ILE A 380 17.25 -10.10 -7.85
N ASN A 381 17.20 -11.44 -7.71
CA ASN A 381 18.39 -12.27 -7.94
C ASN A 381 18.60 -12.49 -9.44
N ALA A 382 19.55 -11.73 -9.99
CA ALA A 382 19.95 -11.71 -11.38
C ALA A 382 20.98 -12.80 -11.75
N ASN A 383 21.47 -13.62 -10.80
CA ASN A 383 22.57 -14.57 -11.02
C ASN A 383 22.21 -15.74 -11.96
N PRO A 384 22.76 -15.82 -13.20
CA PRO A 384 22.49 -16.95 -14.10
C PRO A 384 23.29 -18.22 -13.74
N GLY A 385 24.34 -18.09 -12.92
CA GLY A 385 25.28 -19.16 -12.56
C GLY A 385 26.71 -18.63 -12.40
N ASN A 386 27.68 -19.52 -12.20
CA ASN A 386 29.10 -19.13 -12.09
C ASN A 386 29.62 -18.56 -13.43
N GLY A 387 29.97 -17.28 -13.46
CA GLY A 387 30.43 -16.59 -14.66
C GLY A 387 30.81 -15.13 -14.41
N THR A 388 31.19 -14.43 -15.47
CA THR A 388 31.41 -12.97 -15.48
C THR A 388 30.24 -12.33 -16.21
N TRP A 389 29.56 -11.39 -15.56
CA TRP A 389 28.27 -10.87 -15.99
C TRP A 389 28.33 -9.35 -16.07
N ARG A 390 27.77 -8.81 -17.15
CA ARG A 390 27.51 -7.38 -17.30
C ARG A 390 26.05 -7.11 -16.96
N ILE A 391 25.82 -6.14 -16.08
CA ILE A 391 24.50 -5.70 -15.63
C ILE A 391 24.32 -4.28 -16.19
N ARG A 392 23.46 -4.14 -17.19
CA ARG A 392 23.08 -2.85 -17.78
C ARG A 392 21.67 -2.47 -17.34
N ALA A 393 21.44 -1.20 -17.06
CA ALA A 393 20.14 -0.66 -16.71
C ALA A 393 19.86 0.67 -17.43
N ASP A 394 18.58 0.96 -17.69
CA ASP A 394 18.13 2.25 -18.24
C ASP A 394 18.09 3.38 -17.20
N LYS A 395 18.07 3.02 -15.91
CA LYS A 395 18.03 3.89 -14.73
C LYS A 395 19.00 3.35 -13.67
N GLU A 396 19.31 4.17 -12.68
CA GLU A 396 20.29 3.79 -11.66
C GLU A 396 19.82 2.60 -10.80
N VAL A 397 20.73 1.66 -10.60
CA VAL A 397 20.56 0.51 -9.71
C VAL A 397 21.75 0.39 -8.76
N THR A 398 21.59 -0.37 -7.68
CA THR A 398 22.72 -0.95 -6.94
C THR A 398 22.81 -2.44 -7.24
N VAL A 399 24.05 -2.96 -7.34
CA VAL A 399 24.31 -4.38 -7.60
C VAL A 399 25.18 -4.94 -6.47
N ALA A 400 24.67 -5.91 -5.73
CA ALA A 400 25.41 -6.65 -4.71
C ALA A 400 25.72 -8.07 -5.18
N VAL A 401 26.99 -8.45 -5.21
CA VAL A 401 27.46 -9.80 -5.53
C VAL A 401 28.00 -10.49 -4.28
N GLY A 402 27.82 -11.80 -4.17
CA GLY A 402 28.34 -12.52 -3.01
C GLY A 402 28.04 -14.01 -3.00
N LYS A 403 28.45 -14.65 -1.89
CA LYS A 403 28.16 -16.03 -1.52
C LYS A 403 28.16 -16.12 0.00
N GLY A 404 27.15 -16.76 0.58
CA GLY A 404 27.02 -16.93 2.04
C GLY A 404 26.93 -15.63 2.83
N THR A 405 27.42 -15.65 4.08
CA THR A 405 27.20 -14.60 5.08
C THR A 405 28.36 -13.61 5.21
N GLY A 406 28.86 -13.09 4.09
CA GLY A 406 29.93 -12.08 4.09
C GLY A 406 29.49 -10.72 4.62
N GLY A 407 30.43 -9.93 5.15
CA GLY A 407 30.20 -8.54 5.53
C GLY A 407 30.60 -7.56 4.42
N THR A 408 30.00 -6.35 4.41
CA THR A 408 30.31 -5.32 3.40
C THR A 408 29.83 -3.92 3.79
N PHE A 409 30.27 -2.90 3.05
CA PHE A 409 29.75 -1.52 3.09
C PHE A 409 28.56 -1.35 2.13
N ILE A 410 27.50 -0.67 2.57
CA ILE A 410 26.30 -0.42 1.77
C ILE A 410 26.39 0.96 1.11
N PRO A 411 26.15 1.10 -0.22
CA PRO A 411 25.87 2.38 -0.82
C PRO A 411 24.58 2.96 -0.24
N LEU A 412 24.71 3.93 0.65
CA LEU A 412 23.62 4.85 0.94
C LEU A 412 23.51 5.83 -0.21
N THR A 413 22.36 5.82 -0.87
CA THR A 413 22.06 6.77 -1.94
C THR A 413 21.89 8.15 -1.31
N GLN A 414 22.15 9.21 -2.07
CA GLN A 414 21.50 10.48 -1.74
C GLN A 414 19.99 10.27 -1.75
N ASN A 415 19.25 10.92 -0.85
CA ASN A 415 17.81 11.00 -1.00
C ASN A 415 17.49 11.91 -2.19
N THR A 416 17.39 11.31 -3.38
CA THR A 416 17.13 12.00 -4.65
C THR A 416 15.70 12.52 -4.77
N SER A 417 14.82 12.27 -3.79
CA SER A 417 13.50 12.91 -3.73
C SER A 417 13.53 14.34 -3.17
N GLY A 418 14.71 14.96 -3.07
CA GLY A 418 14.90 16.33 -2.54
C GLY A 418 15.20 17.42 -3.59
N THR A 419 15.84 17.06 -4.71
CA THR A 419 16.06 17.94 -5.89
C THR A 419 16.21 17.08 -7.14
N THR A 420 15.35 17.26 -8.14
CA THR A 420 15.44 16.49 -9.38
C THR A 420 16.25 17.22 -10.47
N PRO A 421 17.00 16.50 -11.33
CA PRO A 421 17.52 17.09 -12.57
C PRO A 421 16.41 17.27 -13.63
N PHE A 422 15.25 16.66 -13.40
CA PHE A 422 14.00 16.91 -14.09
C PHE A 422 13.38 18.21 -13.56
N PRO A 423 12.65 18.98 -14.38
CA PRO A 423 11.95 20.17 -13.91
C PRO A 423 10.85 19.77 -12.90
N PRO A 424 10.55 20.60 -11.89
CA PRO A 424 9.76 20.26 -10.70
C PRO A 424 8.39 19.64 -11.03
N VAL A 425 8.09 18.44 -10.52
CA VAL A 425 6.83 17.76 -10.83
C VAL A 425 5.69 18.41 -10.05
N ILE A 426 4.65 18.86 -10.77
CA ILE A 426 3.41 19.34 -10.16
C ILE A 426 2.57 18.11 -9.79
N ALA A 427 2.65 17.70 -8.52
CA ALA A 427 2.13 16.43 -8.04
C ALA A 427 0.59 16.43 -7.80
N GLY A 428 -0.07 17.56 -8.05
CA GLY A 428 -1.52 17.68 -7.97
C GLY A 428 -1.98 19.14 -8.03
N VAL A 429 -3.10 19.38 -8.72
CA VAL A 429 -3.71 20.70 -8.91
C VAL A 429 -5.18 20.63 -8.51
N TRP A 430 -5.63 21.60 -7.70
CA TRP A 430 -7.03 21.78 -7.36
C TRP A 430 -7.37 23.27 -7.26
N TRP A 431 -8.63 23.61 -7.00
CA TRP A 431 -9.06 25.00 -6.87
C TRP A 431 -10.17 25.17 -5.84
N SER A 432 -10.28 26.38 -5.30
CA SER A 432 -11.28 26.77 -4.31
C SER A 432 -11.92 28.12 -4.68
N PRO A 433 -13.25 28.28 -4.59
CA PRO A 433 -14.23 27.20 -4.40
C PRO A 433 -14.23 26.21 -5.57
N TYR A 434 -14.53 24.94 -5.30
CA TYR A 434 -14.50 23.87 -6.32
C TYR A 434 -15.53 24.08 -7.45
N TYR A 435 -16.68 24.67 -7.10
CA TYR A 435 -17.70 25.18 -8.03
C TYR A 435 -17.76 26.71 -7.93
N PRO A 436 -16.93 27.45 -8.69
CA PRO A 436 -16.93 28.91 -8.63
C PRO A 436 -18.14 29.50 -9.34
N ARG A 437 -18.71 30.55 -8.71
CA ARG A 437 -19.92 31.25 -9.15
C ARG A 437 -19.57 32.62 -9.72
N THR A 438 -20.46 33.19 -10.54
CA THR A 438 -20.40 34.59 -11.00
C THR A 438 -20.29 35.62 -9.87
N SER A 439 -20.74 35.28 -8.66
CA SER A 439 -20.62 36.10 -7.44
C SER A 439 -19.23 36.11 -6.80
N ASP A 440 -18.36 35.15 -7.12
CA ASP A 440 -17.04 35.03 -6.52
C ASP A 440 -16.05 36.08 -7.06
N SER A 441 -15.16 36.58 -6.20
CA SER A 441 -14.16 37.57 -6.60
C SER A 441 -12.94 36.93 -7.29
N SER A 442 -12.59 35.69 -6.93
CA SER A 442 -11.49 34.94 -7.54
C SER A 442 -11.64 33.42 -7.40
N ILE A 443 -11.18 32.67 -8.40
CA ILE A 443 -10.82 31.25 -8.23
C ILE A 443 -9.42 31.22 -7.60
N VAL A 444 -9.24 30.47 -6.52
CA VAL A 444 -7.94 30.25 -5.92
C VAL A 444 -7.43 28.88 -6.35
N VAL A 445 -6.44 28.83 -7.24
CA VAL A 445 -5.78 27.60 -7.67
C VAL A 445 -4.73 27.22 -6.63
N HIS A 446 -4.77 25.97 -6.20
CA HIS A 446 -3.80 25.35 -5.32
C HIS A 446 -3.04 24.26 -6.08
N PHE A 447 -1.75 24.11 -5.82
CA PHE A 447 -0.96 23.01 -6.37
C PHE A 447 0.25 22.67 -5.49
N LEU A 448 0.68 21.41 -5.57
CA LEU A 448 1.87 20.90 -4.90
C LEU A 448 3.00 20.68 -5.89
N THR A 449 4.24 20.91 -5.45
CA THR A 449 5.45 20.42 -6.12
C THR A 449 6.23 19.49 -5.20
N ASP A 450 6.95 18.57 -5.83
CA ASP A 450 7.92 17.67 -5.18
C ASP A 450 9.07 18.43 -4.50
N GLU A 451 9.56 19.51 -5.11
CA GLU A 451 10.66 20.34 -4.59
C GLU A 451 10.28 21.83 -4.36
N LEU A 452 11.19 22.57 -3.71
CA LEU A 452 11.02 23.98 -3.35
C LEU A 452 11.14 24.91 -4.57
N CYS A 453 10.00 25.32 -5.15
CA CYS A 453 9.95 26.10 -6.38
C CYS A 453 9.14 27.42 -6.26
N ASN A 454 9.13 28.24 -7.31
CA ASN A 454 8.41 29.51 -7.44
C ASN A 454 7.15 29.36 -8.30
N GLY A 455 6.07 28.77 -7.75
CA GLY A 455 4.83 28.55 -8.49
C GLY A 455 4.20 29.81 -9.10
N ARG A 456 3.58 29.65 -10.27
CA ARG A 456 2.70 30.62 -10.94
C ARG A 456 1.50 29.90 -11.57
N VAL A 457 0.46 30.65 -11.93
CA VAL A 457 -0.62 30.15 -12.77
C VAL A 457 -0.79 31.07 -13.98
N ARG A 458 -0.77 30.47 -15.17
CA ARG A 458 -1.14 31.13 -16.42
C ARG A 458 -2.61 30.87 -16.67
N TYR A 459 -3.41 31.90 -16.96
CA TYR A 459 -4.87 31.76 -17.06
C TYR A 459 -5.50 32.66 -18.12
N LYS A 460 -6.71 32.34 -18.56
CA LYS A 460 -7.60 33.18 -19.38
C LYS A 460 -9.04 32.98 -18.92
N VAL A 461 -9.83 34.06 -18.97
CA VAL A 461 -11.24 34.09 -18.53
C VAL A 461 -12.11 34.32 -19.76
N GLY A 462 -12.94 33.34 -20.11
CA GLY A 462 -13.77 33.40 -21.33
C GLY A 462 -12.92 33.53 -22.60
N SER A 463 -13.14 34.62 -23.35
CA SER A 463 -12.37 34.98 -24.56
C SER A 463 -11.23 35.98 -24.32
N ALA A 464 -10.87 36.25 -23.05
CA ALA A 464 -9.76 37.14 -22.72
C ALA A 464 -8.40 36.57 -23.18
N PRO A 465 -7.38 37.42 -23.43
CA PRO A 465 -6.02 36.94 -23.66
C PRO A 465 -5.45 36.24 -22.42
N TRP A 466 -4.46 35.38 -22.63
CA TRP A 466 -3.71 34.74 -21.55
C TRP A 466 -2.98 35.78 -20.67
N ALA A 467 -3.24 35.74 -19.37
CA ALA A 467 -2.50 36.41 -18.30
C ALA A 467 -1.66 35.39 -17.50
N GLU A 468 -0.81 35.86 -16.60
CA GLU A 468 -0.04 35.03 -15.66
C GLU A 468 0.05 35.73 -14.30
N THR A 469 -0.11 34.97 -13.21
CA THR A 469 0.06 35.50 -11.84
C THR A 469 1.54 35.78 -11.54
N SER A 470 1.81 36.75 -10.66
CA SER A 470 3.15 36.94 -10.11
C SER A 470 3.70 35.65 -9.47
N ALA A 471 5.02 35.49 -9.50
CA ALA A 471 5.70 34.49 -8.67
C ALA A 471 5.45 34.79 -7.18
N GLY A 472 5.30 33.74 -6.38
CA GLY A 472 5.29 33.82 -4.92
C GLY A 472 6.70 33.67 -4.33
N SER A 473 6.76 33.36 -3.03
CA SER A 473 7.96 32.82 -2.40
C SER A 473 8.19 31.36 -2.80
N LEU A 474 9.43 30.89 -2.63
CA LEU A 474 9.78 29.47 -2.69
C LEU A 474 8.93 28.64 -1.71
N GLY A 475 8.51 27.45 -2.14
CA GLY A 475 7.75 26.49 -1.35
C GLY A 475 7.42 25.21 -2.14
N THR A 476 6.88 24.20 -1.46
CA THR A 476 6.31 22.98 -2.08
C THR A 476 4.79 23.03 -2.20
N GLU A 477 4.12 23.97 -1.52
CA GLU A 477 2.69 24.27 -1.70
C GLU A 477 2.52 25.68 -2.28
N HIS A 478 1.63 25.81 -3.26
CA HIS A 478 1.39 27.04 -3.98
C HIS A 478 -0.09 27.38 -4.10
N GLN A 479 -0.44 28.59 -3.68
CA GLN A 479 -1.77 29.16 -3.79
C GLN A 479 -1.73 30.42 -4.66
N ARG A 480 -2.54 30.49 -5.73
CA ARG A 480 -2.55 31.60 -6.70
C ARG A 480 -3.99 31.98 -7.07
N SER A 481 -4.32 33.26 -6.96
CA SER A 481 -5.66 33.80 -7.24
C SER A 481 -5.81 34.22 -8.71
N ILE A 482 -6.85 33.72 -9.37
CA ILE A 482 -7.35 34.13 -10.68
C ILE A 482 -8.57 35.04 -10.45
N PRO A 483 -8.50 36.34 -10.77
CA PRO A 483 -9.64 37.24 -10.59
C PRO A 483 -10.78 36.89 -11.56
N ILE A 484 -11.98 36.71 -11.02
CA ILE A 484 -13.24 36.45 -11.78
C ILE A 484 -14.38 37.40 -11.39
N GLY A 485 -14.19 38.28 -10.41
CA GLY A 485 -15.21 39.24 -10.00
C GLY A 485 -15.63 40.19 -11.13
N GLY A 486 -16.94 40.31 -11.35
CA GLY A 486 -17.54 41.14 -12.41
C GLY A 486 -18.04 40.38 -13.64
N LEU A 487 -17.98 39.05 -13.62
CA LEU A 487 -18.68 38.20 -14.60
C LEU A 487 -20.19 38.20 -14.33
N THR A 488 -21.00 38.26 -15.39
CA THR A 488 -22.48 38.29 -15.32
C THR A 488 -23.15 37.11 -16.01
N GLU A 489 -22.36 36.25 -16.65
CA GLU A 489 -22.79 35.10 -17.45
C GLU A 489 -21.81 33.94 -17.23
N GLU A 490 -22.24 32.71 -17.51
CA GLU A 490 -21.38 31.53 -17.36
C GLU A 490 -20.11 31.69 -18.20
N THR A 491 -18.96 31.49 -17.56
CA THR A 491 -17.68 31.82 -18.17
C THR A 491 -16.64 30.74 -17.91
N ILE A 492 -16.15 30.13 -18.99
CA ILE A 492 -15.07 29.15 -18.91
C ILE A 492 -13.75 29.86 -18.60
N VAL A 493 -13.22 29.65 -17.40
CA VAL A 493 -11.83 29.92 -17.06
C VAL A 493 -10.99 28.74 -17.53
N ARG A 494 -9.82 29.03 -18.09
CA ARG A 494 -8.82 28.03 -18.45
C ARG A 494 -7.47 28.41 -17.88
N PHE A 495 -6.78 27.47 -17.25
CA PHE A 495 -5.50 27.74 -16.63
C PHE A 495 -4.48 26.60 -16.76
N GLN A 496 -3.22 26.93 -16.50
CA GLN A 496 -2.06 26.04 -16.53
C GLN A 496 -1.21 26.38 -15.29
N ALA A 497 -1.03 25.42 -14.39
CA ALA A 497 -0.09 25.58 -13.28
C ALA A 497 1.36 25.54 -13.82
N LYS A 498 2.24 26.32 -13.20
CA LYS A 498 3.66 26.39 -13.55
C LYS A 498 4.52 26.38 -12.31
N ALA A 499 5.60 25.63 -12.36
CA ALA A 499 6.63 25.56 -11.36
C ALA A 499 7.95 26.11 -11.95
N THR A 500 8.81 26.67 -11.10
CA THR A 500 10.16 27.11 -11.52
C THR A 500 11.09 26.95 -10.33
N ASP A 501 12.04 26.04 -10.43
CA ASP A 501 12.90 25.64 -9.32
C ASP A 501 13.97 26.69 -8.97
N GLN A 502 15.03 26.27 -8.27
CA GLN A 502 16.16 27.13 -7.90
C GLN A 502 17.27 27.17 -8.97
N SER A 503 17.36 26.19 -9.88
CA SER A 503 18.23 26.21 -11.06
C SER A 503 17.66 27.05 -12.22
N GLY A 504 16.34 27.29 -12.24
CA GLY A 504 15.62 28.03 -13.29
C GLY A 504 14.95 27.16 -14.35
N MET A 505 14.88 25.84 -14.12
CA MET A 505 14.09 24.89 -14.90
C MET A 505 12.59 25.10 -14.64
N ILE A 506 11.77 24.95 -15.68
CA ILE A 506 10.34 25.28 -15.64
C ILE A 506 9.52 24.06 -16.03
N THR A 507 8.64 23.62 -15.12
CA THR A 507 7.52 22.73 -15.45
C THR A 507 6.28 23.56 -15.73
N VAL A 508 5.54 23.17 -16.76
CA VAL A 508 4.10 23.45 -16.86
C VAL A 508 3.42 22.12 -16.57
N ASP A 509 2.37 22.12 -15.74
CA ASP A 509 1.66 20.89 -15.42
C ASP A 509 1.08 20.25 -16.70
N ASP A 510 1.46 19.00 -16.98
CA ASP A 510 1.22 18.35 -18.28
C ASP A 510 0.02 17.40 -18.20
N ASN A 511 -1.16 18.02 -18.11
CA ASN A 511 -2.48 17.40 -18.25
C ASN A 511 -2.73 16.97 -19.71
N ASP A 512 -1.85 16.12 -20.26
CA ASP A 512 -1.74 15.76 -21.69
C ASP A 512 -1.75 16.99 -22.64
N GLY A 513 -1.06 18.07 -22.24
CA GLY A 513 -1.02 19.35 -22.93
C GLY A 513 -2.30 20.20 -22.87
N ASN A 514 -3.31 19.78 -22.10
CA ASN A 514 -4.62 20.44 -22.04
C ASN A 514 -4.70 21.50 -20.93
N ASP A 515 -5.39 22.60 -21.21
CA ASP A 515 -5.77 23.58 -20.18
C ASP A 515 -6.65 22.91 -19.10
N TYR A 516 -6.43 23.22 -17.81
CA TYR A 516 -7.44 22.98 -16.78
C TYR A 516 -8.64 23.86 -17.08
N VAL A 517 -9.82 23.24 -17.29
CA VAL A 517 -11.05 23.92 -17.65
C VAL A 517 -11.97 24.00 -16.44
N VAL A 518 -12.23 25.21 -15.95
CA VAL A 518 -13.16 25.47 -14.86
C VAL A 518 -14.24 26.44 -15.33
N THR A 519 -15.46 25.92 -15.46
CA THR A 519 -16.64 26.75 -15.70
C THR A 519 -16.97 27.54 -14.44
N VAL A 520 -16.83 28.87 -14.49
CA VAL A 520 -17.47 29.75 -13.52
C VAL A 520 -18.95 29.74 -13.85
N ARG A 521 -19.72 28.98 -13.05
CA ARG A 521 -21.15 28.79 -13.29
C ARG A 521 -21.88 30.08 -12.99
N LYS A 522 -22.88 30.39 -13.80
CA LYS A 522 -23.84 31.43 -13.46
C LYS A 522 -24.79 30.85 -12.41
N ASP A 523 -24.96 31.56 -11.31
CA ASP A 523 -26.10 31.44 -10.39
C ASP A 523 -26.48 29.99 -10.03
N ALA A 524 -25.65 29.32 -9.23
CA ALA A 524 -25.88 27.93 -8.78
C ALA A 524 -26.92 27.83 -7.63
N PRO A 525 -27.74 26.75 -7.58
CA PRO A 525 -28.54 26.41 -6.40
C PRO A 525 -27.66 25.99 -5.21
N ASP A 526 -28.20 26.13 -4.00
CA ASP A 526 -27.54 25.79 -2.73
C ASP A 526 -28.63 25.32 -1.76
N LEU A 527 -28.78 24.01 -1.56
CA LEU A 527 -29.96 23.40 -0.95
C LEU A 527 -29.70 23.03 0.51
N GLU A 528 -30.06 23.92 1.43
CA GLU A 528 -30.09 23.63 2.87
C GLU A 528 -31.28 22.71 3.20
N VAL A 529 -31.03 21.57 3.84
CA VAL A 529 -32.08 20.61 4.22
C VAL A 529 -32.19 20.49 5.73
N SER A 530 -33.43 20.57 6.24
CA SER A 530 -33.71 20.41 7.67
C SER A 530 -34.99 19.61 7.92
N ILE A 531 -35.11 18.95 9.07
CA ILE A 531 -36.38 18.37 9.51
C ILE A 531 -37.23 19.49 10.11
N SER A 532 -38.39 19.74 9.50
CA SER A 532 -39.33 20.78 9.91
C SER A 532 -40.32 20.27 10.97
N SER A 533 -40.78 19.03 10.84
CA SER A 533 -41.70 18.39 11.79
C SER A 533 -41.72 16.88 11.60
N VAL A 534 -42.09 16.15 12.65
CA VAL A 534 -42.26 14.69 12.62
C VAL A 534 -43.64 14.35 13.17
N PHE A 535 -44.40 13.57 12.42
CA PHE A 535 -45.74 13.12 12.78
C PHE A 535 -45.71 11.63 13.15
N THR A 536 -46.56 11.24 14.10
CA THR A 536 -46.71 9.86 14.56
C THR A 536 -48.18 9.47 14.47
N GLU A 537 -48.47 8.50 13.62
CA GLU A 537 -49.77 7.82 13.53
C GLU A 537 -49.58 6.32 13.80
N SER A 538 -50.67 5.55 13.88
CA SER A 538 -50.67 4.18 14.44
C SER A 538 -49.69 3.23 13.74
N GLY A 539 -48.49 3.07 14.33
CA GLY A 539 -47.43 2.21 13.80
C GLY A 539 -46.72 2.75 12.55
N SER A 540 -46.85 4.04 12.22
CA SER A 540 -46.13 4.73 11.14
C SER A 540 -45.56 6.07 11.61
N ARG A 541 -44.69 6.69 10.83
CA ARG A 541 -44.11 8.02 11.07
C ARG A 541 -44.05 8.79 9.76
N THR A 542 -44.21 10.10 9.79
CA THR A 542 -44.02 10.98 8.63
C THR A 542 -43.02 12.06 8.99
N ILE A 543 -41.85 12.07 8.34
CA ILE A 543 -40.84 13.11 8.54
C ILE A 543 -41.00 14.15 7.44
N ARG A 544 -41.31 15.39 7.83
CA ARG A 544 -41.36 16.54 6.92
C ARG A 544 -39.99 17.20 6.83
N TYR A 545 -39.37 17.13 5.66
CA TYR A 545 -38.18 17.91 5.35
C TYR A 545 -38.58 19.27 4.78
N ALA A 546 -37.84 20.31 5.18
CA ALA A 546 -37.83 21.61 4.51
C ALA A 546 -36.53 21.70 3.69
N VAL A 547 -36.66 22.00 2.41
CA VAL A 547 -35.56 22.16 1.45
C VAL A 547 -35.53 23.62 1.03
N HIS A 548 -34.57 24.38 1.54
CA HIS A 548 -34.41 25.80 1.25
C HIS A 548 -33.31 26.01 0.22
N ASN A 549 -33.63 26.67 -0.90
CA ASN A 549 -32.62 27.08 -1.86
C ASN A 549 -32.04 28.45 -1.46
N ALA A 550 -30.95 28.42 -0.68
CA ALA A 550 -30.13 29.57 -0.34
C ALA A 550 -29.21 30.02 -1.50
N GLY A 551 -29.27 29.33 -2.65
CA GLY A 551 -28.50 29.61 -3.85
C GLY A 551 -28.95 30.83 -4.63
N ALA A 552 -28.28 31.03 -5.77
CA ALA A 552 -28.46 32.18 -6.65
C ALA A 552 -29.29 31.88 -7.91
N GLY A 553 -29.44 30.60 -8.27
CA GLY A 553 -30.34 30.14 -9.34
C GLY A 553 -31.27 29.03 -8.86
N ASP A 554 -32.29 28.73 -9.67
CA ASP A 554 -33.34 27.77 -9.35
C ASP A 554 -32.78 26.33 -9.34
N ALA A 555 -33.38 25.46 -8.52
CA ALA A 555 -32.99 24.06 -8.39
C ALA A 555 -34.08 23.17 -9.02
N ASN A 556 -33.77 22.50 -10.13
CA ASN A 556 -34.67 21.61 -10.86
C ASN A 556 -34.35 20.14 -10.55
N ASP A 557 -35.28 19.22 -10.82
CA ASP A 557 -35.09 17.75 -10.71
C ASP A 557 -34.42 17.35 -9.37
N VAL A 558 -35.01 17.83 -8.27
CA VAL A 558 -34.40 17.79 -6.92
C VAL A 558 -34.70 16.47 -6.20
N PHE A 559 -33.70 15.88 -5.54
CA PHE A 559 -33.83 14.65 -4.75
C PHE A 559 -33.12 14.75 -3.40
N LEU A 560 -33.65 14.08 -2.38
CA LEU A 560 -33.00 13.85 -1.09
C LEU A 560 -32.61 12.38 -0.93
N ASN A 561 -31.31 12.09 -0.91
CA ASN A 561 -30.74 10.79 -0.60
C ASN A 561 -30.64 10.62 0.93
N ILE A 562 -31.58 9.87 1.51
CA ILE A 562 -31.77 9.75 2.96
C ILE A 562 -31.38 8.35 3.41
N GLY A 563 -30.37 8.26 4.28
CA GLY A 563 -29.96 7.02 4.94
C GLY A 563 -30.86 6.70 6.13
N LEU A 564 -31.49 5.54 6.12
CA LEU A 564 -32.46 5.08 7.12
C LEU A 564 -31.95 3.80 7.79
N GLU A 565 -31.74 3.83 9.10
CA GLU A 565 -31.61 2.61 9.91
C GLU A 565 -32.97 2.19 10.48
N GLY A 566 -33.32 0.91 10.34
CA GLY A 566 -34.53 0.28 10.90
C GLY A 566 -35.87 0.76 10.34
N LEU A 567 -35.88 1.69 9.38
CA LEU A 567 -37.07 2.37 8.87
C LEU A 567 -37.27 2.08 7.37
N GLN A 568 -38.47 1.63 6.99
CA GLN A 568 -38.88 1.35 5.62
C GLN A 568 -39.66 2.55 5.07
N PRO A 569 -39.19 3.24 4.02
CA PRO A 569 -39.98 4.27 3.34
C PRO A 569 -41.15 3.66 2.56
N PHE A 570 -42.26 4.39 2.47
CA PHE A 570 -43.41 3.99 1.66
C PHE A 570 -44.18 5.14 0.98
N THR A 571 -43.67 6.38 1.00
CA THR A 571 -44.18 7.47 0.15
C THR A 571 -44.14 7.07 -1.33
N ASP A 572 -45.20 7.39 -2.08
CA ASP A 572 -45.23 7.20 -3.54
C ASP A 572 -44.08 7.94 -4.23
N GLY A 573 -43.43 7.28 -5.20
CA GLY A 573 -42.34 7.87 -5.99
C GLY A 573 -40.96 7.84 -5.33
N VAL A 574 -40.82 7.36 -4.09
CA VAL A 574 -39.51 7.16 -3.44
C VAL A 574 -38.85 5.88 -3.96
N GLU A 575 -37.64 6.00 -4.53
CA GLU A 575 -36.81 4.84 -4.84
C GLU A 575 -36.02 4.39 -3.61
N SER A 576 -35.73 3.09 -3.47
CA SER A 576 -35.03 2.55 -2.29
C SER A 576 -33.96 1.52 -2.62
N ASN A 577 -32.82 1.64 -1.93
CA ASN A 577 -31.69 0.74 -2.03
C ASN A 577 -31.64 -0.21 -0.83
N TYR A 578 -31.88 -1.49 -1.11
CA TYR A 578 -31.98 -2.58 -0.12
C TYR A 578 -30.69 -3.40 0.04
N SER A 579 -29.59 -3.00 -0.61
CA SER A 579 -28.31 -3.73 -0.56
C SER A 579 -27.74 -3.85 0.86
N GLN A 580 -27.99 -2.88 1.73
CA GLN A 580 -27.53 -2.85 3.13
C GLN A 580 -28.62 -3.25 4.14
N VAL A 581 -29.74 -3.84 3.70
CA VAL A 581 -30.80 -4.33 4.60
C VAL A 581 -30.27 -5.38 5.59
N SER A 582 -29.21 -6.10 5.20
CA SER A 582 -28.39 -6.99 6.06
C SER A 582 -27.85 -6.32 7.33
N SER A 583 -27.67 -5.01 7.28
CA SER A 583 -27.08 -4.15 8.31
C SER A 583 -28.09 -3.14 8.85
N ASN A 584 -29.38 -3.48 8.80
CA ASN A 584 -30.51 -2.65 9.20
C ASN A 584 -30.68 -1.36 8.37
N ARG A 585 -29.99 -1.18 7.23
CA ARG A 585 -29.93 0.10 6.51
C ARG A 585 -30.59 0.04 5.13
N ILE A 586 -31.43 1.03 4.86
CA ILE A 586 -31.96 1.36 3.53
C ILE A 586 -31.49 2.77 3.18
N THR A 587 -31.21 3.05 1.91
CA THR A 587 -31.10 4.43 1.43
C THR A 587 -32.30 4.72 0.55
N ALA A 588 -33.08 5.74 0.91
CA ALA A 588 -34.20 6.26 0.13
C ALA A 588 -33.73 7.42 -0.76
N SER A 589 -34.29 7.56 -1.96
CA SER A 589 -34.18 8.78 -2.76
C SER A 589 -35.57 9.39 -2.91
N LEU A 590 -35.79 10.53 -2.26
CA LEU A 590 -37.07 11.22 -2.15
C LEU A 590 -37.10 12.40 -3.12
N PRO A 591 -37.95 12.39 -4.17
CA PRO A 591 -38.09 13.54 -5.06
C PRO A 591 -38.67 14.76 -4.35
N VAL A 592 -38.26 15.94 -4.78
CA VAL A 592 -38.67 17.26 -4.27
C VAL A 592 -39.11 18.12 -5.46
N PRO A 593 -40.19 18.93 -5.34
CA PRO A 593 -40.52 19.91 -6.37
C PRO A 593 -39.36 20.90 -6.62
N ASP A 594 -39.30 21.47 -7.83
CA ASP A 594 -38.27 22.43 -8.20
C ASP A 594 -38.26 23.63 -7.24
N VAL A 595 -37.10 23.91 -6.61
CA VAL A 595 -36.97 24.88 -5.52
C VAL A 595 -36.36 26.18 -6.03
N SER A 596 -37.21 27.20 -6.23
CA SER A 596 -36.75 28.51 -6.73
C SER A 596 -35.81 29.25 -5.76
N VAL A 597 -35.01 30.17 -6.28
CA VAL A 597 -34.10 31.06 -5.53
C VAL A 597 -34.75 31.67 -4.29
N ASN A 598 -34.12 31.48 -3.12
CA ASN A 598 -34.58 31.95 -1.81
C ASN A 598 -35.97 31.43 -1.37
N SER A 599 -36.50 30.38 -2.00
CA SER A 599 -37.74 29.70 -1.59
C SER A 599 -37.47 28.49 -0.68
N THR A 600 -38.53 27.90 -0.11
CA THR A 600 -38.45 26.68 0.69
C THR A 600 -39.60 25.76 0.34
N GLU A 601 -39.29 24.58 -0.20
CA GLU A 601 -40.28 23.53 -0.43
C GLU A 601 -40.31 22.52 0.72
N TYR A 602 -41.43 21.80 0.85
CA TYR A 602 -41.67 20.86 1.93
C TYR A 602 -42.08 19.50 1.37
N VAL A 603 -41.39 18.44 1.79
CA VAL A 603 -41.67 17.05 1.38
C VAL A 603 -41.83 16.13 2.58
N ASP A 604 -42.76 15.18 2.47
CA ASP A 604 -43.13 14.24 3.52
C ASP A 604 -42.62 12.83 3.19
N LEU A 605 -41.79 12.27 4.08
CA LEU A 605 -41.32 10.89 4.00
C LEU A 605 -42.07 10.02 5.01
N ASP A 606 -42.96 9.16 4.49
CA ASP A 606 -43.68 8.16 5.25
C ASP A 606 -42.81 6.92 5.50
N LEU A 607 -42.71 6.54 6.77
CA LEU A 607 -41.79 5.54 7.30
C LEU A 607 -42.52 4.51 8.17
N LYS A 608 -42.21 3.23 7.98
CA LYS A 608 -42.68 2.10 8.78
C LYS A 608 -41.47 1.41 9.44
N PRO A 609 -41.38 1.31 10.78
CA PRO A 609 -40.35 0.50 11.42
C PRO A 609 -40.35 -0.96 10.95
N TYR A 610 -39.16 -1.51 10.69
CA TYR A 610 -38.96 -2.90 10.30
C TYR A 610 -37.89 -3.59 11.14
N LEU A 611 -38.05 -4.90 11.28
CA LEU A 611 -37.20 -5.73 12.12
C LEU A 611 -36.06 -6.34 11.32
N SER A 612 -34.85 -6.14 11.83
CA SER A 612 -33.62 -6.65 11.22
C SER A 612 -32.78 -7.47 12.22
N HIS A 613 -31.96 -8.35 11.66
CA HIS A 613 -31.21 -9.43 12.33
C HIS A 613 -30.02 -8.99 13.20
N THR A 614 -29.69 -9.86 14.16
CA THR A 614 -28.35 -10.01 14.81
C THR A 614 -27.66 -8.72 15.25
N GLY A 615 -28.41 -7.84 15.91
CA GLY A 615 -27.89 -6.69 16.65
C GLY A 615 -28.89 -6.21 17.69
N THR A 616 -28.46 -5.24 18.50
CA THR A 616 -29.35 -4.29 19.19
C THR A 616 -30.25 -3.63 18.13
N PRO A 617 -31.51 -3.28 18.45
CA PRO A 617 -32.24 -2.31 17.65
C PRO A 617 -31.44 -1.00 17.54
N ASN A 618 -31.64 -0.29 16.43
CA ASN A 618 -31.22 1.08 16.19
C ASN A 618 -32.17 1.57 15.09
N TYR A 619 -32.90 2.65 15.35
CA TYR A 619 -33.74 3.33 14.34
C TYR A 619 -33.29 4.79 14.26
N ARG A 620 -33.03 5.32 13.06
CA ARG A 620 -32.61 6.72 12.86
C ARG A 620 -32.46 7.10 11.40
N THR A 621 -32.60 8.40 11.14
CA THR A 621 -32.12 9.10 9.95
C THR A 621 -30.61 9.38 10.07
N LEU A 622 -29.79 8.65 9.31
CA LEU A 622 -28.33 8.62 9.47
C LEU A 622 -27.60 9.73 8.70
N SER A 623 -28.06 10.03 7.49
CA SER A 623 -27.37 10.89 6.52
C SER A 623 -28.41 11.48 5.57
N CYS A 624 -28.22 12.74 5.17
CA CYS A 624 -29.02 13.38 4.13
C CYS A 624 -28.08 14.04 3.13
N GLU A 625 -28.32 13.83 1.84
CA GLU A 625 -27.60 14.44 0.73
C GLU A 625 -28.66 15.00 -0.22
N SER A 626 -28.59 16.31 -0.51
CA SER A 626 -29.43 16.93 -1.53
C SER A 626 -28.73 16.84 -2.89
N VAL A 627 -29.52 16.49 -3.91
CA VAL A 627 -29.14 16.45 -5.33
C VAL A 627 -30.10 17.37 -6.09
N ALA A 628 -29.60 18.13 -7.06
CA ALA A 628 -30.41 19.01 -7.92
C ALA A 628 -29.69 19.28 -9.23
N GLU A 629 -30.43 19.67 -10.26
CA GLU A 629 -29.89 20.27 -11.48
C GLU A 629 -30.17 21.79 -11.52
N ASP A 630 -29.41 22.56 -12.31
CA ASP A 630 -29.76 23.94 -12.67
C ASP A 630 -30.53 23.99 -14.00
N ASP A 631 -30.92 25.19 -14.46
CA ASP A 631 -31.59 25.44 -15.76
C ASP A 631 -30.82 24.92 -16.99
N PHE A 632 -29.56 24.50 -16.82
CA PHE A 632 -28.69 23.99 -17.88
C PHE A 632 -28.44 22.48 -17.79
N GLY A 633 -29.02 21.80 -16.79
CA GLY A 633 -28.85 20.36 -16.55
C GLY A 633 -27.52 20.01 -15.88
N HIS A 634 -26.89 20.93 -15.14
CA HIS A 634 -25.71 20.60 -14.36
C HIS A 634 -26.10 20.05 -12.99
N LEU A 635 -25.66 18.83 -12.67
CA LEU A 635 -25.86 18.26 -11.35
C LEU A 635 -25.06 19.02 -10.26
N TYR A 636 -25.71 19.20 -9.11
CA TYR A 636 -25.16 19.65 -7.83
C TYR A 636 -25.45 18.58 -6.78
N THR A 637 -24.56 18.43 -5.81
CA THR A 637 -24.70 17.43 -4.73
C THR A 637 -24.11 17.97 -3.45
N GLN A 638 -24.88 17.96 -2.37
CA GLN A 638 -24.53 18.64 -1.12
C GLN A 638 -24.83 17.73 0.08
N ASN A 639 -23.77 17.27 0.73
CA ASN A 639 -23.87 16.47 1.95
C ASN A 639 -24.32 17.39 3.11
N GLN A 640 -25.48 17.09 3.67
CA GLN A 640 -26.09 17.85 4.76
C GLN A 640 -25.62 17.30 6.11
N PRO A 641 -25.67 18.09 7.20
CA PRO A 641 -25.53 17.56 8.55
C PRO A 641 -26.53 16.42 8.77
N SER A 642 -26.09 15.36 9.44
CA SER A 642 -26.95 14.21 9.77
C SER A 642 -28.11 14.68 10.66
N ALA A 643 -29.30 14.81 10.08
CA ALA A 643 -30.53 15.16 10.79
C ALA A 643 -31.05 13.94 11.58
N ILE A 644 -30.30 13.56 12.62
CA ILE A 644 -30.59 12.42 13.49
C ILE A 644 -31.71 12.78 14.44
N GLU A 645 -32.88 12.16 14.25
CA GLU A 645 -33.82 11.95 15.34
C GLU A 645 -33.44 10.62 16.02
N ASP A 646 -33.14 10.67 17.32
CA ASP A 646 -32.74 9.53 18.14
C ASP A 646 -34.00 8.78 18.58
N PHE A 647 -34.37 7.71 17.88
CA PHE A 647 -35.64 7.02 18.10
C PHE A 647 -35.61 6.11 19.33
N ASP A 648 -36.71 6.11 20.08
CA ASP A 648 -36.88 5.25 21.25
C ASP A 648 -37.13 3.78 20.84
N ASP A 649 -36.05 3.00 20.78
CA ASP A 649 -36.05 1.55 20.51
C ASP A 649 -37.13 0.78 21.30
N ALA A 650 -37.41 1.20 22.54
CA ALA A 650 -38.35 0.51 23.42
C ALA A 650 -39.80 0.64 22.94
N GLN A 651 -40.15 1.68 22.18
CA GLN A 651 -41.47 1.82 21.58
C GLN A 651 -41.68 0.82 20.44
N ILE A 652 -40.65 0.51 19.67
CA ILE A 652 -40.75 -0.43 18.53
C ILE A 652 -40.63 -1.89 19.02
N GLU A 653 -39.84 -2.15 20.08
CA GLU A 653 -39.94 -3.43 20.80
C GLU A 653 -41.33 -3.64 21.45
N PHE A 654 -42.02 -2.56 21.84
CA PHE A 654 -43.41 -2.63 22.30
C PHE A 654 -44.41 -2.85 21.15
N GLU A 655 -44.24 -2.23 19.99
CA GLU A 655 -45.05 -2.54 18.78
C GLU A 655 -44.91 -4.03 18.39
N MET A 656 -43.70 -4.62 18.48
CA MET A 656 -43.50 -6.07 18.33
C MET A 656 -44.30 -6.92 19.34
N ALA A 657 -44.27 -6.54 20.62
CA ALA A 657 -44.88 -7.32 21.69
C ALA A 657 -46.42 -7.22 21.71
N SER A 658 -46.99 -6.25 20.99
CA SER A 658 -48.42 -5.94 20.97
C SER A 658 -49.13 -6.29 19.67
N THR A 659 -48.47 -6.21 18.50
CA THR A 659 -49.03 -6.73 17.24
C THR A 659 -49.30 -8.24 17.32
N ARG A 660 -50.19 -8.76 16.47
CA ARG A 660 -50.41 -10.20 16.25
C ARG A 660 -50.09 -10.64 14.82
N TYR A 661 -49.46 -9.76 14.03
CA TYR A 661 -49.26 -9.96 12.60
C TYR A 661 -47.83 -9.54 12.23
N VAL A 662 -47.04 -10.47 11.68
CA VAL A 662 -45.77 -10.14 11.00
C VAL A 662 -45.87 -10.41 9.49
N VAL A 663 -45.35 -9.46 8.72
CA VAL A 663 -45.08 -9.60 7.28
C VAL A 663 -43.58 -9.80 7.11
N LEU A 664 -43.18 -10.95 6.57
CA LEU A 664 -41.80 -11.43 6.55
C LEU A 664 -41.30 -11.58 5.11
N ALA A 665 -40.26 -10.83 4.74
CA ALA A 665 -39.75 -10.74 3.36
C ALA A 665 -38.23 -10.93 3.28
N ASN A 666 -37.77 -11.55 2.18
CA ASN A 666 -36.35 -11.51 1.79
C ASN A 666 -36.17 -10.53 0.62
N LEU A 667 -35.96 -9.25 0.94
CA LEU A 667 -35.81 -8.21 -0.09
C LEU A 667 -34.51 -8.38 -0.88
N THR A 668 -33.40 -8.78 -0.24
CA THR A 668 -32.13 -9.06 -0.93
C THR A 668 -32.30 -10.10 -2.05
N ARG A 669 -33.06 -11.16 -1.78
CA ARG A 669 -33.33 -12.23 -2.75
C ARG A 669 -34.44 -11.89 -3.73
N PHE A 670 -35.42 -11.08 -3.34
CA PHE A 670 -36.40 -10.50 -4.27
C PHE A 670 -35.73 -9.64 -5.35
N PHE A 671 -34.81 -8.75 -4.97
CA PHE A 671 -34.03 -7.93 -5.91
C PHE A 671 -32.89 -8.69 -6.60
N SER A 672 -32.58 -9.92 -6.20
CA SER A 672 -31.70 -10.83 -6.97
C SER A 672 -32.41 -11.50 -8.15
N VAL A 673 -33.76 -11.50 -8.17
CA VAL A 673 -34.57 -12.09 -9.25
C VAL A 673 -35.48 -11.09 -9.97
N ASN A 674 -35.60 -9.86 -9.48
CA ASN A 674 -36.30 -8.74 -10.14
C ASN A 674 -35.39 -7.50 -10.16
N SER A 675 -35.35 -6.74 -11.27
CA SER A 675 -34.47 -5.56 -11.37
C SER A 675 -34.86 -4.48 -10.36
N ALA A 676 -33.90 -4.01 -9.56
CA ALA A 676 -34.10 -2.90 -8.62
C ALA A 676 -34.35 -1.54 -9.29
N ALA A 677 -33.95 -1.38 -10.57
CA ALA A 677 -34.24 -0.18 -11.37
C ALA A 677 -35.59 -0.25 -12.09
N SER A 678 -36.50 -1.14 -11.67
CA SER A 678 -37.88 -1.18 -12.16
C SER A 678 -38.82 -0.60 -11.12
N ALA A 679 -39.61 0.39 -11.51
CA ALA A 679 -40.66 0.98 -10.66
C ALA A 679 -41.63 -0.08 -10.10
N ALA A 680 -41.91 -1.15 -10.84
CA ALA A 680 -42.73 -2.27 -10.35
C ALA A 680 -42.05 -3.02 -9.18
N SER A 681 -40.73 -3.22 -9.24
CA SER A 681 -39.95 -3.82 -8.15
C SER A 681 -39.86 -2.90 -6.93
N GLN A 682 -39.67 -1.59 -7.13
CA GLN A 682 -39.61 -0.58 -6.07
C GLN A 682 -40.98 -0.38 -5.38
N ARG A 683 -42.08 -0.49 -6.14
CA ARG A 683 -43.45 -0.39 -5.59
C ARG A 683 -43.80 -1.55 -4.65
N MET A 684 -43.25 -2.75 -4.84
CA MET A 684 -43.62 -3.91 -4.02
C MET A 684 -43.35 -3.70 -2.52
N PRO A 685 -42.15 -3.26 -2.08
CA PRO A 685 -41.91 -2.92 -0.68
C PRO A 685 -42.80 -1.80 -0.12
N CYS A 686 -43.14 -0.78 -0.92
CA CYS A 686 -44.03 0.31 -0.47
C CYS A 686 -45.45 -0.22 -0.22
N GLU A 687 -46.01 -1.01 -1.14
CA GLU A 687 -47.32 -1.68 -0.96
C GLU A 687 -47.33 -2.65 0.23
N MET A 688 -46.22 -3.37 0.45
CA MET A 688 -46.04 -4.25 1.60
C MET A 688 -46.01 -3.47 2.93
N ALA A 689 -45.33 -2.32 2.96
CA ALA A 689 -45.25 -1.44 4.12
C ALA A 689 -46.59 -0.75 4.42
N TYR A 690 -47.24 -0.22 3.39
CA TYR A 690 -48.59 0.33 3.48
C TYR A 690 -49.60 -0.73 3.98
N PHE A 691 -49.54 -1.95 3.44
CA PHE A 691 -50.32 -3.08 3.94
C PHE A 691 -50.04 -3.36 5.42
N ALA A 692 -48.78 -3.32 5.86
CA ALA A 692 -48.42 -3.54 7.25
C ALA A 692 -48.96 -2.42 8.18
N CYS A 693 -48.94 -1.17 7.74
CA CYS A 693 -49.59 -0.05 8.44
C CYS A 693 -51.11 -0.30 8.57
N GLN A 694 -51.80 -0.56 7.46
CA GLN A 694 -53.26 -0.80 7.42
C GLN A 694 -53.72 -2.08 8.16
N ARG A 695 -52.78 -2.95 8.57
CA ARG A 695 -53.05 -4.19 9.32
C ARG A 695 -52.46 -4.21 10.73
N GLU A 696 -51.93 -3.08 11.21
CA GLU A 696 -51.22 -2.96 12.50
C GLU A 696 -50.10 -4.03 12.66
N ALA A 697 -49.50 -4.43 11.54
CA ALA A 697 -48.50 -5.48 11.46
C ALA A 697 -47.07 -4.92 11.59
N ALA A 698 -46.15 -5.76 12.06
CA ALA A 698 -44.71 -5.49 12.01
C ALA A 698 -44.11 -6.02 10.70
N LEU A 699 -43.23 -5.23 10.09
CA LEU A 699 -42.37 -5.68 8.98
C LEU A 699 -41.16 -6.41 9.53
N ALA A 700 -40.74 -7.50 8.90
CA ALA A 700 -39.53 -8.23 9.27
C ALA A 700 -38.74 -8.63 8.02
N TYR A 701 -37.45 -8.30 7.99
CA TYR A 701 -36.57 -8.58 6.85
C TYR A 701 -35.47 -9.57 7.19
N MET A 702 -35.11 -10.34 6.17
CA MET A 702 -34.01 -11.29 6.15
C MET A 702 -33.21 -11.15 4.87
N SER A 703 -31.94 -11.57 4.91
CA SER A 703 -31.06 -11.71 3.75
C SER A 703 -30.86 -13.17 3.33
N THR A 704 -30.98 -14.13 4.26
CA THR A 704 -30.67 -15.55 4.01
C THR A 704 -31.69 -16.26 3.10
N GLY A 705 -31.15 -17.06 2.18
CA GLY A 705 -31.93 -17.93 1.30
C GLY A 705 -32.06 -19.38 1.77
N ASP A 706 -31.53 -19.73 2.96
CA ASP A 706 -31.57 -21.10 3.49
C ASP A 706 -32.82 -21.38 4.33
N VAL A 707 -33.46 -22.53 4.08
CA VAL A 707 -34.75 -22.89 4.69
C VAL A 707 -34.66 -23.05 6.22
N HIS A 708 -33.52 -23.53 6.74
CA HIS A 708 -33.32 -23.72 8.18
C HIS A 708 -32.94 -22.42 8.88
N GLN A 709 -32.13 -21.56 8.25
CA GLN A 709 -31.80 -20.24 8.81
C GLN A 709 -33.02 -19.32 8.88
N ILE A 710 -33.94 -19.40 7.92
CA ILE A 710 -35.22 -18.67 7.96
C ILE A 710 -36.07 -19.15 9.14
N ARG A 711 -36.18 -20.48 9.35
CA ARG A 711 -36.88 -21.04 10.51
C ARG A 711 -36.22 -20.61 11.83
N SER A 712 -34.89 -20.64 11.91
CA SER A 712 -34.13 -20.18 13.08
C SER A 712 -34.30 -18.68 13.35
N TYR A 713 -34.43 -17.83 12.32
CA TYR A 713 -34.75 -16.40 12.48
C TYR A 713 -36.14 -16.23 13.13
N ILE A 714 -37.15 -16.90 12.57
CA ILE A 714 -38.54 -16.86 13.06
C ILE A 714 -38.60 -17.33 14.52
N GLN A 715 -38.03 -18.50 14.81
CA GLN A 715 -38.00 -19.08 16.15
C GLN A 715 -37.25 -18.17 17.14
N SER A 716 -36.05 -17.70 16.81
CA SER A 716 -35.24 -16.89 17.74
C SER A 716 -35.72 -15.45 17.94
N ARG A 717 -36.43 -14.85 16.98
CA ARG A 717 -36.99 -13.50 17.13
C ARG A 717 -38.41 -13.47 17.69
N PHE A 718 -39.22 -14.52 17.50
CA PHE A 718 -40.60 -14.53 18.00
C PHE A 718 -40.70 -15.25 19.36
N ASN A 719 -40.03 -16.41 19.54
CA ASN A 719 -40.10 -17.15 20.80
C ASN A 719 -39.58 -16.30 21.97
N GLY A 720 -40.41 -16.07 22.98
CA GLY A 720 -40.11 -15.22 24.14
C GLY A 720 -40.28 -13.70 23.93
N LYS A 721 -40.50 -13.21 22.70
CA LYS A 721 -40.88 -11.81 22.43
C LYS A 721 -42.37 -11.62 22.14
N VAL A 722 -43.04 -12.63 21.62
CA VAL A 722 -44.48 -12.58 21.38
C VAL A 722 -45.24 -13.17 22.56
N ASN A 723 -46.30 -12.47 22.96
CA ASN A 723 -47.13 -12.80 24.12
C ASN A 723 -47.85 -14.15 23.93
N GLU A 724 -48.25 -14.84 25.01
CA GLU A 724 -48.84 -16.19 24.96
C GLU A 724 -49.99 -16.30 23.94
N GLY A 725 -50.82 -15.26 23.85
CA GLY A 725 -51.92 -15.15 22.88
C GLY A 725 -51.54 -15.04 21.39
N TRP A 726 -50.26 -15.16 21.02
CA TRP A 726 -49.84 -15.48 19.65
C TRP A 726 -50.01 -16.97 19.34
N ARG A 727 -49.76 -17.87 20.30
CA ARG A 727 -49.94 -19.32 20.11
C ARG A 727 -51.42 -19.70 19.87
N ASP A 728 -52.33 -18.81 20.23
CA ASP A 728 -53.78 -18.96 20.02
C ASP A 728 -54.30 -18.31 18.72
N ALA A 729 -53.58 -17.37 18.10
CA ALA A 729 -54.13 -16.50 17.04
C ALA A 729 -53.12 -15.67 16.20
N GLY A 730 -51.81 -15.88 16.32
CA GLY A 730 -50.80 -15.09 15.62
C GLY A 730 -50.74 -15.40 14.13
N TYR A 731 -50.49 -14.38 13.29
CA TYR A 731 -50.42 -14.53 11.84
C TYR A 731 -49.03 -14.19 11.28
N LEU A 732 -48.47 -15.11 10.51
CA LEU A 732 -47.23 -14.93 9.75
C LEU A 732 -47.54 -14.90 8.24
N LEU A 733 -47.22 -13.79 7.57
CA LEU A 733 -47.30 -13.68 6.12
C LEU A 733 -45.90 -13.71 5.50
N LEU A 734 -45.60 -14.76 4.74
CA LEU A 734 -44.41 -14.84 3.91
C LEU A 734 -44.61 -14.06 2.60
N VAL A 735 -43.62 -13.25 2.20
CA VAL A 735 -43.64 -12.49 0.95
C VAL A 735 -42.59 -13.05 -0.01
N GLY A 736 -43.04 -13.91 -0.93
CA GLY A 736 -42.17 -14.50 -1.95
C GLY A 736 -42.72 -15.79 -2.57
N CYS A 737 -42.25 -16.13 -3.76
CA CYS A 737 -42.27 -17.49 -4.29
C CYS A 737 -41.06 -18.30 -3.79
N SER A 738 -40.97 -19.58 -4.14
CA SER A 738 -39.93 -20.50 -3.65
C SER A 738 -38.49 -20.09 -4.02
N SER A 739 -38.30 -19.24 -5.03
CA SER A 739 -37.01 -18.65 -5.38
C SER A 739 -36.62 -17.44 -4.53
N VAL A 740 -37.53 -16.89 -3.71
CA VAL A 740 -37.31 -15.74 -2.81
C VAL A 740 -37.35 -16.18 -1.34
N ILE A 741 -38.39 -16.90 -0.93
CA ILE A 741 -38.48 -17.60 0.35
C ILE A 741 -38.74 -19.08 0.02
N PRO A 742 -37.80 -20.01 0.27
CA PRO A 742 -38.03 -21.44 0.02
C PRO A 742 -39.18 -21.99 0.87
N ALA A 743 -39.56 -23.24 0.62
CA ALA A 743 -40.50 -24.01 1.44
C ALA A 743 -39.88 -25.38 1.73
N PHE A 744 -40.29 -26.04 2.82
CA PHE A 744 -39.74 -27.35 3.18
C PHE A 744 -40.31 -28.45 2.27
N GLY A 745 -39.45 -29.34 1.77
CA GLY A 745 -39.89 -30.63 1.23
C GLY A 745 -40.11 -31.62 2.38
N TRP A 746 -41.22 -32.35 2.35
CA TRP A 746 -41.52 -33.39 3.34
C TRP A 746 -41.65 -34.75 2.64
N THR A 747 -41.11 -35.80 3.25
CA THR A 747 -41.41 -37.20 2.89
C THR A 747 -42.31 -37.78 3.98
N LEU A 748 -43.47 -38.32 3.60
CA LEU A 748 -44.42 -38.94 4.51
C LEU A 748 -44.51 -40.44 4.26
N ASP A 749 -43.92 -41.22 5.16
CA ASP A 749 -44.06 -42.67 5.23
C ASP A 749 -45.48 -43.06 5.70
N CYS A 750 -46.44 -42.96 4.78
CA CYS A 750 -47.80 -43.46 5.00
C CYS A 750 -47.80 -44.99 4.97
N ALA A 751 -47.85 -45.64 6.15
CA ALA A 751 -47.70 -47.09 6.37
C ALA A 751 -48.71 -48.05 5.68
N PHE A 752 -49.45 -47.60 4.65
CA PHE A 752 -50.43 -48.35 3.88
C PHE A 752 -50.31 -48.22 2.34
N THR A 753 -49.44 -47.34 1.83
CA THR A 753 -49.13 -47.17 0.39
C THR A 753 -47.67 -46.77 0.21
N ASP A 754 -47.18 -46.71 -1.03
CA ASP A 754 -45.81 -46.26 -1.33
C ASP A 754 -45.54 -44.82 -0.83
N GLU A 755 -44.26 -44.53 -0.57
CA GLU A 755 -43.69 -43.30 0.00
C GLU A 755 -44.29 -42.02 -0.63
N PHE A 756 -45.06 -41.24 0.13
CA PHE A 756 -45.69 -40.03 -0.39
C PHE A 756 -44.83 -38.80 -0.11
N GLN A 757 -44.15 -38.30 -1.15
CA GLN A 757 -43.40 -37.05 -1.05
C GLN A 757 -44.34 -35.85 -1.21
N LEU A 758 -44.46 -35.05 -0.16
CA LEU A 758 -45.27 -33.84 -0.10
C LEU A 758 -44.36 -32.63 -0.35
N TRP A 759 -44.32 -32.23 -1.61
CA TRP A 759 -43.46 -31.16 -2.11
C TRP A 759 -44.00 -29.79 -1.68
N MET A 760 -43.17 -29.03 -0.94
CA MET A 760 -43.42 -27.66 -0.46
C MET A 760 -44.49 -27.52 0.64
N SER A 761 -44.02 -27.29 1.87
CA SER A 761 -44.83 -26.88 3.02
C SER A 761 -44.18 -25.70 3.74
N ASP A 762 -44.99 -24.71 4.10
CA ASP A 762 -44.58 -23.56 4.92
C ASP A 762 -44.83 -23.77 6.42
N ASN A 763 -45.67 -24.74 6.81
CA ASN A 763 -46.09 -24.95 8.21
C ASN A 763 -44.91 -25.14 9.17
N THR A 764 -43.79 -25.69 8.69
CA THR A 764 -42.54 -25.86 9.45
C THR A 764 -41.96 -24.53 9.95
N TYR A 765 -42.20 -23.42 9.24
CA TYR A 765 -41.84 -22.06 9.69
C TYR A 765 -42.70 -21.57 10.85
N ALA A 766 -43.95 -22.03 10.92
CA ALA A 766 -44.92 -21.65 11.94
C ALA A 766 -44.94 -22.58 13.17
N ASN A 767 -44.12 -23.65 13.17
CA ASN A 767 -43.82 -24.42 14.38
C ASN A 767 -42.64 -23.77 15.14
N LEU A 768 -42.92 -23.25 16.33
CA LEU A 768 -42.06 -22.35 17.10
C LEU A 768 -41.25 -23.02 18.21
N ASP A 769 -41.75 -24.11 18.81
CA ASP A 769 -41.09 -24.80 19.93
C ASP A 769 -40.45 -26.15 19.59
N ASN A 770 -40.57 -26.60 18.33
CA ASN A 770 -39.78 -27.71 17.78
C ASN A 770 -39.97 -29.03 18.55
N ASP A 771 -41.23 -29.39 18.81
CA ASP A 771 -41.65 -30.62 19.50
C ASP A 771 -42.00 -31.80 18.56
N ASP A 772 -41.70 -31.63 17.26
CA ASP A 772 -41.98 -32.56 16.16
C ASP A 772 -43.47 -32.82 15.84
N HIS A 773 -44.41 -32.01 16.34
CA HIS A 773 -45.83 -32.12 15.96
C HIS A 773 -46.21 -31.30 14.70
N TYR A 774 -47.29 -31.70 14.04
CA TYR A 774 -47.73 -31.18 12.73
C TYR A 774 -48.66 -29.94 12.81
N SER A 775 -48.95 -29.45 14.02
CA SER A 775 -49.82 -28.31 14.28
C SER A 775 -48.98 -27.04 14.44
N PRO A 776 -49.03 -26.05 13.54
CA PRO A 776 -48.27 -24.81 13.72
C PRO A 776 -48.90 -23.90 14.79
N GLU A 777 -48.07 -23.26 15.63
CA GLU A 777 -48.49 -22.26 16.63
C GLU A 777 -49.01 -20.97 15.97
N LEU A 778 -48.61 -20.71 14.72
CA LEU A 778 -49.01 -19.54 13.95
C LEU A 778 -49.88 -19.93 12.75
N ILE A 779 -50.90 -19.12 12.50
CA ILE A 779 -51.60 -19.11 11.22
C ILE A 779 -50.60 -18.58 10.19
N ILE A 780 -50.30 -19.38 9.16
CA ILE A 780 -49.35 -18.98 8.11
C ILE A 780 -50.04 -18.78 6.77
N GLY A 781 -49.62 -17.74 6.06
CA GLY A 781 -49.98 -17.51 4.67
C GLY A 781 -48.77 -17.03 3.87
N ARG A 782 -48.91 -17.02 2.54
CA ARG A 782 -47.87 -16.57 1.62
C ARG A 782 -48.48 -15.73 0.50
N ILE A 783 -48.01 -14.51 0.32
CA ILE A 783 -48.19 -13.79 -0.96
C ILE A 783 -47.09 -14.27 -1.90
N THR A 784 -47.49 -14.71 -3.09
CA THR A 784 -46.60 -15.34 -4.05
C THR A 784 -46.88 -14.85 -5.47
N GLY A 785 -45.82 -14.72 -6.27
CA GLY A 785 -45.89 -14.24 -7.64
C GLY A 785 -44.58 -14.43 -8.38
N ASN A 786 -44.64 -14.37 -9.70
CA ASN A 786 -43.49 -14.43 -10.61
C ASN A 786 -43.13 -13.07 -11.24
N HIS A 787 -43.84 -12.00 -10.88
CA HIS A 787 -43.58 -10.62 -11.31
C HIS A 787 -43.94 -9.63 -10.18
N PRO A 788 -43.22 -8.50 -10.00
CA PRO A 788 -43.47 -7.56 -8.91
C PRO A 788 -44.91 -7.05 -8.82
N ASP A 789 -45.54 -6.69 -9.95
CA ASP A 789 -46.95 -6.22 -9.97
C ASP A 789 -47.93 -7.23 -9.38
N THR A 790 -47.61 -8.53 -9.42
CA THR A 790 -48.46 -9.58 -8.82
C THR A 790 -48.45 -9.46 -7.30
N TYR A 791 -47.32 -9.08 -6.69
CA TYR A 791 -47.24 -8.84 -5.24
C TYR A 791 -48.04 -7.60 -4.86
N SER A 792 -47.81 -6.47 -5.55
CA SER A 792 -48.56 -5.21 -5.33
C SER A 792 -50.07 -5.43 -5.46
N ALA A 793 -50.54 -6.03 -6.56
CA ALA A 793 -51.96 -6.30 -6.77
C ALA A 793 -52.56 -7.28 -5.73
N LEU A 794 -51.75 -8.16 -5.13
CA LEU A 794 -52.19 -9.02 -4.03
C LEU A 794 -52.28 -8.27 -2.69
N PHE A 795 -51.38 -7.32 -2.41
CA PHE A 795 -51.50 -6.42 -1.25
C PHE A 795 -52.73 -5.49 -1.39
N GLU A 796 -52.87 -4.77 -2.52
CA GLU A 796 -54.05 -3.95 -2.85
C GLU A 796 -55.36 -4.72 -2.65
N ARG A 797 -55.43 -5.94 -3.21
CA ARG A 797 -56.61 -6.81 -3.10
C ARG A 797 -56.87 -7.30 -1.68
N ALA A 798 -55.81 -7.50 -0.87
CA ALA A 798 -55.94 -7.90 0.53
C ALA A 798 -56.32 -6.75 1.47
N LEU A 799 -56.19 -5.48 1.04
CA LEU A 799 -56.77 -4.32 1.71
C LEU A 799 -58.21 -4.02 1.25
N THR A 800 -58.51 -4.28 -0.02
CA THR A 800 -59.83 -4.02 -0.61
C THR A 800 -60.94 -4.87 0.06
N PRO A 801 -61.97 -4.26 0.71
CA PRO A 801 -63.04 -5.00 1.35
C PRO A 801 -64.00 -5.61 0.31
N ASN A 802 -63.85 -6.91 0.07
CA ASN A 802 -64.66 -7.66 -0.90
C ASN A 802 -65.84 -8.37 -0.20
N PHE A 803 -67.07 -8.00 -0.53
CA PHE A 803 -68.29 -8.66 -0.05
C PHE A 803 -68.69 -9.82 -0.96
N PHE A 804 -68.45 -11.06 -0.52
CA PHE A 804 -68.87 -12.27 -1.23
C PHE A 804 -70.17 -12.83 -0.63
N ASP A 805 -71.30 -12.65 -1.32
CA ASP A 805 -72.61 -13.23 -0.97
C ASP A 805 -72.82 -14.64 -1.58
N LYS A 806 -71.85 -15.14 -2.35
CA LYS A 806 -71.91 -16.39 -3.12
C LYS A 806 -70.63 -17.19 -2.94
N ALA A 807 -70.77 -18.50 -2.77
CA ALA A 807 -69.66 -19.44 -2.80
C ALA A 807 -69.82 -20.40 -3.99
N LEU A 808 -68.74 -20.61 -4.75
CA LEU A 808 -68.68 -21.64 -5.78
C LEU A 808 -68.14 -22.94 -5.15
N THR A 809 -68.92 -24.03 -5.24
CA THR A 809 -68.47 -25.36 -4.82
C THR A 809 -68.41 -26.28 -6.02
N VAL A 810 -67.29 -26.98 -6.15
CA VAL A 810 -67.01 -27.94 -7.24
C VAL A 810 -66.46 -29.21 -6.61
N SER A 811 -66.93 -30.37 -7.07
CA SER A 811 -66.43 -31.68 -6.65
C SER A 811 -65.91 -32.41 -7.88
N GLY A 812 -64.63 -32.80 -7.86
CA GLY A 812 -63.98 -33.53 -8.95
C GLY A 812 -64.33 -35.02 -8.93
N THR A 813 -64.19 -35.69 -10.08
CA THR A 813 -64.58 -37.10 -10.28
C THR A 813 -63.54 -38.12 -9.79
N GLY A 814 -62.73 -37.78 -8.79
CA GLY A 814 -61.68 -38.63 -8.22
C GLY A 814 -60.41 -38.76 -9.08
N ASP A 815 -60.56 -39.22 -10.32
CA ASP A 815 -59.46 -39.81 -11.10
C ASP A 815 -58.81 -38.85 -12.12
N GLY A 816 -58.47 -37.61 -11.73
CA GLY A 816 -57.72 -36.72 -12.63
C GLY A 816 -57.40 -35.32 -12.09
N GLU A 817 -56.24 -34.79 -12.49
CA GLU A 817 -55.85 -33.39 -12.25
C GLU A 817 -56.75 -32.44 -13.05
N VAL A 818 -57.52 -31.60 -12.36
CA VAL A 818 -58.35 -30.55 -12.97
C VAL A 818 -57.71 -29.20 -12.71
N SER A 819 -56.88 -28.74 -13.64
CA SER A 819 -56.28 -27.40 -13.58
C SER A 819 -57.31 -26.32 -13.94
N PHE A 820 -57.65 -25.46 -12.97
CA PHE A 820 -58.50 -24.29 -13.20
C PHE A 820 -57.71 -23.14 -13.87
N SER A 821 -57.20 -23.36 -15.07
CA SER A 821 -56.57 -22.33 -15.90
C SER A 821 -57.62 -21.48 -16.64
N GLY A 822 -58.37 -20.66 -15.91
CA GLY A 822 -59.41 -19.80 -16.49
C GLY A 822 -59.77 -18.64 -15.57
N ASN A 823 -59.70 -17.41 -16.09
CA ASN A 823 -59.98 -16.20 -15.32
C ASN A 823 -61.44 -16.14 -14.85
N ALA A 824 -61.66 -16.35 -13.55
CA ALA A 824 -62.85 -15.86 -12.87
C ALA A 824 -62.75 -14.33 -12.79
N ARG A 825 -63.64 -13.64 -13.53
CA ARG A 825 -63.95 -12.22 -13.38
C ARG A 825 -65.15 -12.05 -12.45
#